data_AF-A0A1E3GN08-F1
#
_entry.id   AF-A0A1E3GN08-F1
#
_cell.length_a   1.000
_cell.length_b   1.000
_cell.length_c   1.000
_cell.angle_alpha   90.00
_cell.angle_beta   90.00
_cell.angle_gamma   90.00
#
_symmetry.space_group_name_H-M   'P 1'
#
loop_
_entity.id
_entity.type
_entity.pdbx_description
1 polymer ?
#
loop_
_entity_poly.entity_id
_entity_poly.type
_entity_poly.pdbx_seq_one_letter_code
_entity_poly.pdbx_strand_id
1 'polypeptide(L)'
;MYRNNTTSSKFPSSEFTISIDNGAPITQANVAGSDLKIYTFNHDFIDENISWDSVVKSILLVDKEKIEEREKLEKLKKEQEADNKKYTSEDEKIRRLEGAVSKFGTDSARHVKTSLQSIDTTDRYYLNYDKRKFEAFINDNLEASKSDEQLLDDQKIVELTNAAKPDQKYPIIFNQKAINQETFTKAKERLVDLLKTSVVSQTIQRLVELGDIKSWVEIGLDLHKRHDTNQCEFCGNIITDERVKQLEAHFNDDYKAFQTRLESADGWLSGQYIQPPTLPATSDFYDEFKNGYSQACTALEKAITDLNDEITAWHTVLKEKIANPLETGLTVEAISESSVQAFNDSLTAISAAVDKHNHKSGNFKEETDKAKKKLELHYATTEVKSFGYHDKKKEVVDRKAKNGMLKTTINARNTEIRTLEDSLSNEGMGADQFNESLHKFLGRSELSLRFNPVKKGYEILRNHSEQVDGNLSEGEKTAIAFVYFITKLKENDNKIEDTIVVVDDPISSFDSNHLFHAYSFMKINCEKAKQLFVLTHNFTFFKLVRDWISRKNKRDNQNIANFYVVKANNEVPRTSTYTDAESALTLYNSEYHYIFSRLYSLKNQQTLETDDHFLAANLSRKLLESFLSFKFPKNRGNFANLFNTAVSASQNPEDEGKEKIRKFINEYSHNDLIETNEDFVENLIGEGVTVISDIFEWINELDEKHYQEMMEVVA
;
A
#
# COMPACT_ATOMS: atom_id res chain seq x y z
N MET A 1 -31.86 8.63 6.60
CA MET A 1 -31.83 10.08 6.31
C MET A 1 -30.59 10.37 5.47
N TYR A 2 -30.75 10.77 4.20
CA TYR A 2 -29.65 11.08 3.28
C TYR A 2 -29.01 12.43 3.63
N ARG A 3 -28.30 12.48 4.77
CA ARG A 3 -27.21 13.44 4.97
C ARG A 3 -25.98 12.80 4.38
N ASN A 4 -25.77 12.97 3.08
CA ASN A 4 -24.57 12.43 2.45
C ASN A 4 -23.43 13.45 2.61
N ASN A 5 -22.95 13.59 3.84
CA ASN A 5 -21.81 14.43 4.18
C ASN A 5 -20.50 13.73 3.76
N THR A 6 -20.47 13.10 2.59
CA THR A 6 -19.30 12.35 2.12
C THR A 6 -18.74 13.00 0.87
N THR A 7 -17.45 12.80 0.63
CA THR A 7 -16.81 13.19 -0.61
C THR A 7 -17.42 12.43 -1.78
N SER A 8 -17.70 13.13 -2.88
CA SER A 8 -18.31 12.54 -4.08
C SER A 8 -17.46 11.39 -4.62
N SER A 9 -18.06 10.21 -4.79
CA SER A 9 -17.42 9.07 -5.46
C SER A 9 -17.18 9.31 -6.95
N LYS A 10 -17.99 10.19 -7.58
CA LYS A 10 -17.85 10.58 -8.99
C LYS A 10 -16.69 11.56 -9.20
N PHE A 11 -16.35 12.35 -8.20
CA PHE A 11 -15.29 13.37 -8.25
C PHE A 11 -14.32 13.21 -7.05
N PRO A 12 -13.54 12.13 -6.99
CA PRO A 12 -12.71 11.80 -5.82
C PRO A 12 -11.55 12.79 -5.60
N SER A 13 -11.15 13.53 -6.63
CA SER A 13 -10.10 14.55 -6.60
C SER A 13 -10.65 15.98 -6.45
N SER A 14 -11.92 16.14 -6.07
CA SER A 14 -12.51 17.46 -5.87
C SER A 14 -11.95 18.12 -4.60
N GLU A 15 -11.55 19.38 -4.73
CA GLU A 15 -11.14 20.23 -3.62
C GLU A 15 -12.13 21.39 -3.50
N PHE A 16 -12.56 21.69 -2.27
CA PHE A 16 -13.49 22.78 -2.04
C PHE A 16 -13.29 23.36 -0.64
N THR A 17 -13.74 24.60 -0.46
CA THR A 17 -13.76 25.27 0.83
C THR A 17 -15.03 26.10 0.92
N ILE A 18 -15.85 25.84 1.93
CA ILE A 18 -17.12 26.53 2.19
C ILE A 18 -16.97 27.29 3.50
N SER A 19 -17.07 28.61 3.42
CA SER A 19 -17.12 29.49 4.59
C SER A 19 -18.51 29.45 5.21
N ILE A 20 -18.57 29.43 6.54
CA ILE A 20 -19.81 29.51 7.33
C ILE A 20 -19.70 30.68 8.31
N ASP A 21 -20.83 31.36 8.58
CA ASP A 21 -20.83 32.61 9.36
C ASP A 21 -20.24 32.46 10.78
N ASN A 22 -20.35 31.26 11.38
CA ASN A 22 -19.90 30.98 12.75
C ASN A 22 -19.27 29.59 12.89
N GLY A 23 -18.13 29.34 12.24
CA GLY A 23 -17.37 28.10 12.45
C GLY A 23 -16.13 27.97 11.55
N ALA A 24 -15.43 26.85 11.70
CA ALA A 24 -14.31 26.52 10.82
C ALA A 24 -14.82 26.22 9.39
N PRO A 25 -14.06 26.59 8.35
CA PRO A 25 -14.45 26.32 6.98
C PRO A 25 -14.61 24.81 6.74
N ILE A 26 -15.63 24.46 5.97
CA ILE A 26 -15.88 23.07 5.57
C ILE A 26 -15.06 22.79 4.31
N THR A 27 -14.25 21.73 4.35
CA THR A 27 -13.39 21.28 3.25
C THR A 27 -13.70 19.83 2.91
N GLN A 28 -13.11 19.34 1.81
CA GLN A 28 -13.17 17.93 1.41
C GLN A 28 -12.71 16.96 2.52
N ALA A 29 -11.84 17.42 3.44
CA ALA A 29 -11.31 16.60 4.51
C ALA A 29 -12.23 16.51 5.75
N ASN A 30 -13.11 17.49 5.97
CA ASN A 30 -13.92 17.59 7.20
C ASN A 30 -15.44 17.60 6.96
N VAL A 31 -15.90 17.54 5.71
CA VAL A 31 -17.33 17.59 5.35
C VAL A 31 -18.17 16.56 6.09
N ALA A 32 -17.63 15.37 6.37
CA ALA A 32 -18.28 14.30 7.14
C ALA A 32 -18.66 14.67 8.58
N GLY A 33 -17.96 15.65 9.17
CA GLY A 33 -18.25 16.18 10.50
C GLY A 33 -19.25 17.32 10.53
N SER A 34 -19.73 17.81 9.38
CA SER A 34 -20.65 18.95 9.30
C SER A 34 -22.02 18.64 9.92
N ASP A 35 -22.57 19.60 10.66
CA ASP A 35 -23.92 19.56 11.23
C ASP A 35 -24.97 20.28 10.37
N LEU A 36 -24.55 20.86 9.23
CA LEU A 36 -25.45 21.55 8.31
C LEU A 36 -26.52 20.61 7.76
N LYS A 37 -27.76 21.06 7.78
CA LYS A 37 -28.92 20.36 7.23
C LYS A 37 -29.09 20.70 5.75
N ILE A 38 -28.25 20.12 4.90
CA ILE A 38 -28.28 20.35 3.44
C ILE A 38 -29.07 19.23 2.76
N TYR A 39 -30.04 19.61 1.92
CA TYR A 39 -30.82 18.68 1.11
C TYR A 39 -30.83 19.15 -0.34
N THR A 40 -30.46 18.23 -1.24
CA THR A 40 -30.32 18.52 -2.66
C THR A 40 -31.34 17.73 -3.46
N PHE A 41 -32.13 18.42 -4.28
CA PHE A 41 -32.90 17.82 -5.36
C PHE A 41 -32.04 17.83 -6.63
N ASN A 42 -31.64 16.65 -7.10
CA ASN A 42 -30.88 16.44 -8.33
C ASN A 42 -31.14 15.02 -8.88
N HIS A 43 -30.48 14.62 -9.96
CA HIS A 43 -30.65 13.29 -10.55
C HIS A 43 -30.27 12.14 -9.59
N ASP A 44 -29.21 12.31 -8.79
CA ASP A 44 -28.80 11.31 -7.80
C ASP A 44 -29.91 11.06 -6.76
N PHE A 45 -30.59 12.13 -6.29
CA PHE A 45 -31.75 12.00 -5.42
C PHE A 45 -32.88 11.20 -6.08
N ILE A 46 -33.15 11.43 -7.36
CA ILE A 46 -34.20 10.73 -8.11
C ILE A 46 -33.85 9.24 -8.17
N ASP A 47 -32.67 8.89 -8.67
CA ASP A 47 -32.22 7.51 -8.85
C ASP A 47 -32.18 6.73 -7.53
N GLU A 48 -31.78 7.40 -6.43
CA GLU A 48 -31.71 6.78 -5.12
C GLU A 48 -33.08 6.52 -4.48
N ASN A 49 -34.12 7.27 -4.86
CA ASN A 49 -35.39 7.27 -4.14
C ASN A 49 -36.58 6.76 -4.97
N ILE A 50 -36.48 6.78 -6.29
CA ILE A 50 -37.59 6.54 -7.21
C ILE A 50 -37.15 5.51 -8.25
N SER A 51 -37.80 4.34 -8.24
CA SER A 51 -37.70 3.39 -9.34
C SER A 51 -38.90 3.56 -10.26
N TRP A 52 -38.63 4.00 -11.49
CA TRP A 52 -39.67 4.22 -12.51
C TRP A 52 -40.35 2.93 -12.98
N ASP A 53 -39.78 1.77 -12.64
CA ASP A 53 -40.24 0.46 -13.07
C ASP A 53 -41.26 -0.18 -12.11
N SER A 54 -41.62 0.44 -10.97
CA SER A 54 -42.87 0.14 -10.22
C SER A 54 -42.96 0.70 -8.79
N VAL A 55 -41.87 1.15 -8.15
CA VAL A 55 -41.87 1.44 -6.70
C VAL A 55 -41.17 2.76 -6.35
N VAL A 56 -41.92 3.66 -5.70
CA VAL A 56 -41.37 4.83 -4.99
C VAL A 56 -41.12 4.42 -3.52
N LYS A 57 -39.94 4.70 -2.97
CA LYS A 57 -39.61 4.36 -1.55
C LYS A 57 -40.61 5.02 -0.58
N SER A 58 -40.91 4.36 0.54
CA SER A 58 -41.88 4.85 1.53
C SER A 58 -41.53 6.23 2.10
N ILE A 59 -42.56 6.96 2.54
CA ILE A 59 -42.52 8.30 3.15
C ILE A 59 -42.95 8.10 4.60
N LEU A 60 -42.12 8.53 5.56
CA LEU A 60 -42.42 8.43 6.99
C LEU A 60 -43.04 9.73 7.50
N LEU A 61 -44.38 9.82 7.46
CA LEU A 61 -45.15 10.89 8.10
C LEU A 61 -45.78 10.34 9.39
N VAL A 62 -45.26 10.79 10.53
CA VAL A 62 -45.53 10.22 11.85
C VAL A 62 -46.75 10.89 12.49
N ASP A 63 -47.62 10.09 13.11
CA ASP A 63 -48.82 10.54 13.81
C ASP A 63 -48.50 11.19 15.17
N LYS A 64 -49.14 12.32 15.50
CA LYS A 64 -48.83 13.10 16.71
C LYS A 64 -49.24 12.40 18.03
N GLU A 65 -50.06 11.35 17.97
CA GLU A 65 -50.63 10.67 19.14
C GLU A 65 -49.71 9.57 19.75
N LYS A 66 -48.55 9.26 19.13
CA LYS A 66 -47.63 8.18 19.58
C LYS A 66 -46.33 8.68 20.22
N ILE A 67 -46.44 9.56 21.21
CA ILE A 67 -45.27 10.24 21.84
C ILE A 67 -44.30 9.26 22.52
N GLU A 68 -44.78 8.24 23.22
CA GLU A 68 -43.90 7.28 23.94
C GLU A 68 -43.09 6.39 22.98
N GLU A 69 -43.71 5.90 21.90
CA GLU A 69 -43.00 5.15 20.85
C GLU A 69 -41.97 6.03 20.13
N ARG A 70 -42.24 7.33 19.99
CA ARG A 70 -41.30 8.31 19.43
C ARG A 70 -40.07 8.52 20.29
N GLU A 71 -40.25 8.69 21.61
CA GLU A 71 -39.11 8.83 22.53
C GLU A 71 -38.23 7.56 22.53
N LYS A 72 -38.87 6.39 22.45
CA LYS A 72 -38.15 5.12 22.29
C LYS A 72 -37.38 5.06 20.96
N LEU A 73 -38.00 5.45 19.85
CA LEU A 73 -37.34 5.48 18.53
C LEU A 73 -36.12 6.42 18.51
N GLU A 74 -36.25 7.62 19.05
CA GLU A 74 -35.16 8.60 19.13
C GLU A 74 -34.00 8.11 20.01
N LYS A 75 -34.32 7.46 21.14
CA LYS A 75 -33.31 6.83 22.00
C LYS A 75 -32.56 5.73 21.24
N LEU A 76 -33.28 4.82 20.58
CA LEU A 76 -32.67 3.74 19.79
C LEU A 76 -31.82 4.29 18.63
N LYS A 77 -32.28 5.34 17.93
CA LYS A 77 -31.51 6.01 16.87
C LYS A 77 -30.21 6.64 17.39
N LYS A 78 -30.23 7.30 18.55
CA LYS A 78 -29.02 7.85 19.18
C LYS A 78 -28.03 6.77 19.58
N GLU A 79 -28.51 5.69 20.21
CA GLU A 79 -27.67 4.54 20.56
C GLU A 79 -27.10 3.87 19.30
N GLN A 80 -27.90 3.77 18.24
CA GLN A 80 -27.50 3.23 16.94
C GLN A 80 -26.41 4.08 16.27
N GLU A 81 -26.52 5.40 16.31
CA GLU A 81 -25.49 6.28 15.77
C GLU A 81 -24.18 6.16 16.57
N ALA A 82 -24.27 6.14 17.90
CA ALA A 82 -23.11 5.99 18.78
C ALA A 82 -22.38 4.65 18.56
N ASP A 83 -23.12 3.55 18.48
CA ASP A 83 -22.55 2.22 18.28
C ASP A 83 -22.02 2.04 16.84
N ASN A 84 -22.66 2.63 15.82
CA ASN A 84 -22.10 2.67 14.46
C ASN A 84 -20.76 3.43 14.41
N LYS A 85 -20.66 4.59 15.10
CA LYS A 85 -19.39 5.33 15.18
C LYS A 85 -18.30 4.49 15.88
N LYS A 86 -18.64 3.81 16.97
CA LYS A 86 -17.71 2.89 17.66
C LYS A 86 -17.29 1.73 16.75
N TYR A 87 -18.25 1.11 16.06
CA TYR A 87 -17.99 0.01 15.13
C TYR A 87 -17.02 0.42 14.02
N THR A 88 -17.27 1.56 13.35
CA THR A 88 -16.40 2.05 12.27
C THR A 88 -15.01 2.39 12.80
N SER A 89 -14.91 3.07 13.95
CA SER A 89 -13.61 3.40 14.56
C SER A 89 -12.81 2.14 14.93
N GLU A 90 -13.47 1.11 15.45
CA GLU A 90 -12.82 -0.15 15.79
C GLU A 90 -12.49 -0.98 14.54
N ASP A 91 -13.33 -0.96 13.51
CA ASP A 91 -13.06 -1.60 12.21
C ASP A 91 -11.81 -1.02 11.54
N GLU A 92 -11.62 0.30 11.60
CA GLU A 92 -10.39 0.94 11.12
C GLU A 92 -9.15 0.49 11.89
N LYS A 93 -9.22 0.39 13.23
CA LYS A 93 -8.10 -0.12 14.04
C LYS A 93 -7.79 -1.57 13.72
N ILE A 94 -8.82 -2.41 13.55
CA ILE A 94 -8.66 -3.81 13.11
C ILE A 94 -7.96 -3.85 11.77
N ARG A 95 -8.40 -3.08 10.76
CA ARG A 95 -7.77 -3.03 9.43
C ARG A 95 -6.32 -2.57 9.49
N ARG A 96 -5.99 -1.57 10.33
CA ARG A 96 -4.61 -1.12 10.53
C ARG A 96 -3.74 -2.22 11.15
N LEU A 97 -4.25 -2.90 12.17
CA LEU A 97 -3.53 -4.00 12.83
C LEU A 97 -3.36 -5.20 11.89
N GLU A 98 -4.38 -5.57 11.13
CA GLU A 98 -4.31 -6.59 10.08
C GLU A 98 -3.32 -6.22 8.98
N GLY A 99 -3.32 -4.96 8.56
CA GLY A 99 -2.34 -4.42 7.62
C GLY A 99 -0.91 -4.55 8.16
N ALA A 100 -0.69 -4.25 9.44
CA ALA A 100 0.61 -4.41 10.10
C ALA A 100 1.04 -5.88 10.20
N VAL A 101 0.15 -6.79 10.61
CA VAL A 101 0.42 -8.24 10.67
C VAL A 101 0.71 -8.80 9.26
N SER A 102 -0.07 -8.37 8.26
CA SER A 102 0.13 -8.79 6.88
C SER A 102 1.45 -8.29 6.32
N LYS A 103 1.78 -7.01 6.55
CA LYS A 103 3.04 -6.41 6.12
C LYS A 103 4.24 -7.09 6.77
N PHE A 104 4.15 -7.36 8.08
CA PHE A 104 5.15 -8.16 8.79
C PHE A 104 5.38 -9.50 8.09
N GLY A 105 4.32 -10.28 7.81
CA GLY A 105 4.48 -11.56 7.11
C GLY A 105 5.14 -11.44 5.73
N THR A 106 4.91 -10.34 5.00
CA THR A 106 5.59 -10.07 3.72
C THR A 106 7.07 -9.71 3.93
N ASP A 107 7.36 -8.81 4.86
CA ASP A 107 8.72 -8.32 5.10
C ASP A 107 9.60 -9.44 5.69
N SER A 108 9.07 -10.23 6.63
CA SER A 108 9.76 -11.41 7.19
C SER A 108 10.01 -12.50 6.16
N ALA A 109 9.03 -12.79 5.30
CA ALA A 109 9.24 -13.71 4.19
C ALA A 109 10.37 -13.21 3.27
N ARG A 110 10.45 -11.89 3.01
CA ARG A 110 11.52 -11.30 2.21
C ARG A 110 12.88 -11.45 2.90
N HIS A 111 12.96 -11.19 4.20
CA HIS A 111 14.21 -11.33 4.95
C HIS A 111 14.70 -12.78 4.97
N VAL A 112 13.84 -13.75 5.32
CA VAL A 112 14.17 -15.18 5.28
C VAL A 112 14.62 -15.60 3.89
N LYS A 113 13.91 -15.15 2.85
CA LYS A 113 14.30 -15.34 1.45
C LYS A 113 15.70 -14.82 1.17
N THR A 114 15.97 -13.56 1.47
CA THR A 114 17.26 -12.92 1.17
C THR A 114 18.40 -13.59 1.93
N SER A 115 18.20 -13.93 3.21
CA SER A 115 19.19 -14.64 4.02
C SER A 115 19.52 -16.01 3.42
N LEU A 116 18.52 -16.83 3.05
CA LEU A 116 18.76 -18.17 2.52
C LEU A 116 19.20 -18.17 1.04
N GLN A 117 18.73 -17.20 0.25
CA GLN A 117 19.18 -17.00 -1.13
C GLN A 117 20.65 -16.61 -1.21
N SER A 118 21.17 -15.89 -0.20
CA SER A 118 22.60 -15.57 -0.13
C SER A 118 23.50 -16.81 0.08
N ILE A 119 22.90 -17.91 0.56
CA ILE A 119 23.58 -19.18 0.83
C ILE A 119 23.48 -20.12 -0.38
N ASP A 120 22.28 -20.25 -0.95
CA ASP A 120 22.03 -21.09 -2.12
C ASP A 120 21.09 -20.38 -3.11
N THR A 121 21.64 -20.01 -4.27
CA THR A 121 20.91 -19.32 -5.34
C THR A 121 20.14 -20.26 -6.27
N THR A 122 20.18 -21.57 -6.04
CA THR A 122 19.56 -22.60 -6.89
C THR A 122 18.31 -23.23 -6.28
N ASP A 123 18.10 -23.05 -4.98
CA ASP A 123 16.97 -23.63 -4.26
C ASP A 123 15.64 -22.95 -4.60
N ARG A 124 14.84 -23.61 -5.44
CA ARG A 124 13.53 -23.10 -5.89
C ARG A 124 12.54 -22.86 -4.75
N TYR A 125 12.66 -23.56 -3.61
CA TYR A 125 11.77 -23.36 -2.48
C TYR A 125 11.98 -21.97 -1.88
N TYR A 126 13.24 -21.62 -1.60
CA TYR A 126 13.63 -20.34 -1.00
C TYR A 126 13.62 -19.18 -2.00
N LEU A 127 13.95 -19.40 -3.28
CA LEU A 127 13.81 -18.38 -4.33
C LEU A 127 12.36 -17.91 -4.51
N ASN A 128 11.39 -18.78 -4.26
CA ASN A 128 9.97 -18.48 -4.30
C ASN A 128 9.35 -18.40 -2.90
N TYR A 129 10.15 -18.05 -1.88
CA TYR A 129 9.65 -17.88 -0.53
C TYR A 129 8.79 -16.62 -0.44
N ASP A 130 7.55 -16.80 0.00
CA ASP A 130 6.55 -15.75 0.07
C ASP A 130 5.85 -15.77 1.44
N LYS A 131 4.97 -14.79 1.67
CA LYS A 131 4.21 -14.66 2.90
C LYS A 131 3.46 -15.95 3.27
N ARG A 132 2.90 -16.68 2.30
CA ARG A 132 2.11 -17.90 2.56
C ARG A 132 2.99 -19.01 3.11
N LYS A 133 4.18 -19.19 2.54
CA LYS A 133 5.16 -20.17 3.05
C LYS A 133 5.65 -19.81 4.44
N PHE A 134 5.95 -18.54 4.68
CA PHE A 134 6.34 -18.06 6.01
C PHE A 134 5.25 -18.33 7.06
N GLU A 135 4.00 -17.95 6.78
CA GLU A 135 2.89 -18.16 7.71
C GLU A 135 2.60 -19.65 7.95
N ALA A 136 2.67 -20.49 6.89
CA ALA A 136 2.54 -21.93 7.02
C ALA A 136 3.65 -22.51 7.90
N PHE A 137 4.89 -22.12 7.64
CA PHE A 137 6.06 -22.59 8.39
C PHE A 137 5.99 -22.21 9.87
N ILE A 138 5.56 -20.99 10.20
CA ILE A 138 5.33 -20.56 11.60
C ILE A 138 4.20 -21.38 12.25
N ASN A 139 3.12 -21.68 11.54
CA ASN A 139 2.04 -22.50 12.08
C ASN A 139 2.49 -23.95 12.32
N ASP A 140 3.28 -24.53 11.42
CA ASP A 140 3.84 -25.88 11.56
C ASP A 140 4.85 -25.96 12.72
N ASN A 141 5.46 -24.83 13.11
CA ASN A 141 6.45 -24.72 14.18
C ASN A 141 5.97 -23.83 15.35
N LEU A 142 4.68 -23.89 15.66
CA LEU A 142 4.03 -22.98 16.61
C LEU A 142 4.72 -22.94 17.98
N GLU A 143 5.04 -24.10 18.55
CA GLU A 143 5.65 -24.21 19.88
C GLU A 143 7.04 -23.55 19.93
N ALA A 144 7.87 -23.82 18.92
CA ALA A 144 9.20 -23.21 18.80
C ALA A 144 9.11 -21.68 18.59
N SER A 145 8.07 -21.20 17.89
CA SER A 145 7.86 -19.78 17.66
C SER A 145 7.29 -19.01 18.87
N LYS A 146 6.81 -19.72 19.90
CA LYS A 146 6.29 -19.15 21.15
C LYS A 146 7.29 -19.23 22.31
N SER A 147 8.25 -20.13 22.25
CA SER A 147 9.29 -20.26 23.28
C SER A 147 10.19 -19.03 23.28
N ASP A 148 10.54 -18.49 24.46
CA ASP A 148 11.48 -17.38 24.59
C ASP A 148 12.94 -17.78 24.41
N GLU A 149 13.25 -19.08 24.39
CA GLU A 149 14.63 -19.57 24.27
C GLU A 149 15.26 -19.18 22.93
N GLN A 150 16.53 -18.75 22.98
CA GLN A 150 17.33 -18.51 21.80
C GLN A 150 17.67 -19.85 21.14
N LEU A 151 17.16 -20.08 19.93
CA LEU A 151 17.29 -21.39 19.26
C LEU A 151 18.71 -21.71 18.81
N LEU A 152 19.45 -20.70 18.35
CA LEU A 152 20.83 -20.82 17.86
C LEU A 152 21.62 -19.61 18.35
N ASP A 153 22.85 -19.87 18.80
CA ASP A 153 23.86 -18.83 19.02
C ASP A 153 24.59 -18.47 17.71
N ASP A 154 25.37 -17.39 17.74
CA ASP A 154 26.08 -16.86 16.56
C ASP A 154 27.03 -17.90 15.95
N GLN A 155 27.69 -18.70 16.78
CA GLN A 155 28.59 -19.75 16.31
C GLN A 155 27.81 -20.82 15.53
N LYS A 156 26.64 -21.23 16.04
CA LYS A 156 25.82 -22.25 15.41
C LYS A 156 25.17 -21.78 14.13
N ILE A 157 24.84 -20.49 14.03
CA ILE A 157 24.38 -19.88 12.78
C ILE A 157 25.47 -19.99 11.71
N VAL A 158 26.72 -19.63 12.03
CA VAL A 158 27.85 -19.74 11.09
C VAL A 158 28.08 -21.18 10.65
N GLU A 159 28.07 -22.13 11.58
CA GLU A 159 28.20 -23.56 11.26
C GLU A 159 27.10 -24.06 10.31
N LEU A 160 25.83 -23.71 10.59
CA LEU A 160 24.70 -24.12 9.75
C LEU A 160 24.67 -23.40 8.40
N THR A 161 25.10 -22.15 8.33
CA THR A 161 25.22 -21.40 7.07
C THR A 161 26.26 -22.05 6.16
N ASN A 162 27.40 -22.46 6.71
CA ASN A 162 28.39 -23.24 5.97
C ASN A 162 27.83 -24.60 5.55
N ALA A 163 27.10 -25.27 6.43
CA ALA A 163 26.50 -26.57 6.14
C ALA A 163 25.44 -26.51 5.03
N ALA A 164 24.74 -25.38 4.89
CA ALA A 164 23.66 -25.14 3.94
C ALA A 164 24.13 -24.73 2.52
N LYS A 165 25.43 -24.49 2.30
CA LYS A 165 25.97 -24.14 0.98
C LYS A 165 25.82 -25.29 -0.02
N PRO A 166 25.48 -25.01 -1.30
CA PRO A 166 25.31 -26.04 -2.34
C PRO A 166 26.64 -26.53 -2.92
N ASP A 167 27.68 -26.67 -2.10
CA ASP A 167 29.02 -27.13 -2.53
C ASP A 167 29.25 -28.59 -2.11
N GLN A 168 28.85 -29.54 -2.96
CA GLN A 168 29.01 -30.96 -2.66
C GLN A 168 30.47 -31.41 -2.83
N LYS A 169 31.06 -31.96 -1.77
CA LYS A 169 32.43 -32.48 -1.76
C LYS A 169 32.46 -34.00 -1.85
N TYR A 170 33.52 -34.55 -2.40
CA TYR A 170 33.71 -36.00 -2.52
C TYR A 170 34.05 -36.65 -1.16
N PRO A 171 33.68 -37.92 -0.94
CA PRO A 171 34.11 -38.69 0.22
C PRO A 171 35.63 -38.80 0.30
N ILE A 172 36.15 -38.79 1.53
CA ILE A 172 37.56 -38.91 1.87
C ILE A 172 37.83 -40.35 2.33
N ILE A 173 38.94 -40.93 1.87
CA ILE A 173 39.42 -42.24 2.34
C ILE A 173 40.53 -41.98 3.37
N PHE A 174 40.33 -42.48 4.59
CA PHE A 174 41.32 -42.43 5.65
C PHE A 174 41.43 -43.80 6.31
N ASN A 175 42.64 -44.34 6.41
CA ASN A 175 42.89 -45.64 7.02
C ASN A 175 43.55 -45.45 8.38
N GLN A 176 42.78 -45.62 9.45
CA GLN A 176 43.30 -45.56 10.81
C GLN A 176 44.17 -46.79 11.10
N LYS A 177 45.40 -46.55 11.59
CA LYS A 177 46.29 -47.58 12.12
C LYS A 177 46.68 -47.22 13.55
N ALA A 178 46.00 -47.84 14.51
CA ALA A 178 46.28 -47.66 15.92
C ALA A 178 47.61 -48.33 16.32
N ILE A 179 48.27 -47.76 17.32
CA ILE A 179 49.45 -48.35 17.94
C ILE A 179 49.00 -49.23 19.11
N ASN A 180 49.50 -50.47 19.16
CA ASN A 180 49.28 -51.36 20.27
C ASN A 180 50.37 -51.18 21.33
N GLN A 181 49.97 -50.76 22.55
CA GLN A 181 50.85 -50.61 23.70
C GLN A 181 51.67 -51.88 23.99
N GLU A 182 51.09 -53.06 23.77
CA GLU A 182 51.73 -54.35 24.02
C GLU A 182 53.04 -54.52 23.20
N THR A 183 53.12 -53.89 22.03
CA THR A 183 54.34 -53.89 21.21
C THR A 183 55.49 -53.20 21.94
N PHE A 184 55.25 -52.05 22.57
CA PHE A 184 56.25 -51.36 23.35
C PHE A 184 56.57 -52.08 24.66
N THR A 185 55.58 -52.68 25.33
CA THR A 185 55.84 -53.49 26.53
C THR A 185 56.80 -54.64 26.24
N LYS A 186 56.55 -55.42 25.18
CA LYS A 186 57.45 -56.51 24.74
C LYS A 186 58.81 -56.00 24.28
N ALA A 187 58.84 -54.86 23.59
CA ALA A 187 60.08 -54.23 23.15
C ALA A 187 60.95 -53.81 24.34
N LYS A 188 60.33 -53.24 25.39
CA LYS A 188 61.00 -52.88 26.63
C LYS A 188 61.60 -54.10 27.32
N GLU A 189 60.84 -55.18 27.45
CA GLU A 189 61.34 -56.42 28.08
C GLU A 189 62.59 -56.94 27.36
N ARG A 190 62.56 -56.97 26.03
CA ARG A 190 63.72 -57.37 25.20
C ARG A 190 64.88 -56.40 25.32
N LEU A 191 64.62 -55.09 25.36
CA LEU A 191 65.65 -54.08 25.52
C LEU A 191 66.31 -54.20 26.90
N VAL A 192 65.53 -54.36 27.97
CA VAL A 192 66.04 -54.56 29.34
C VAL A 192 66.88 -55.84 29.44
N ASP A 193 66.45 -56.95 28.81
CA ASP A 193 67.24 -58.18 28.71
C ASP A 193 68.59 -57.94 28.01
N LEU A 194 68.57 -57.21 26.89
CA LEU A 194 69.80 -56.84 26.17
C LEU A 194 70.70 -55.93 27.01
N LEU A 195 70.16 -54.95 27.74
CA LEU A 195 70.94 -54.04 28.59
C LEU A 195 71.62 -54.78 29.75
N LYS A 196 70.95 -55.79 30.34
CA LYS A 196 71.49 -56.61 31.45
C LYS A 196 72.43 -57.72 30.99
N THR A 197 72.39 -58.10 29.72
CA THR A 197 73.26 -59.15 29.17
C THR A 197 74.72 -58.67 29.16
N SER A 198 75.63 -59.48 29.68
CA SER A 198 77.08 -59.30 29.57
C SER A 198 77.71 -60.63 29.17
N VAL A 199 78.59 -60.60 28.16
CA VAL A 199 79.08 -61.80 27.50
C VAL A 199 80.59 -61.72 27.36
N VAL A 200 81.31 -62.15 28.40
CA VAL A 200 82.75 -62.44 28.34
C VAL A 200 83.09 -63.52 29.37
N SER A 201 83.88 -64.53 28.98
CA SER A 201 84.38 -65.57 29.90
C SER A 201 85.63 -65.14 30.69
N GLN A 202 86.44 -64.23 30.13
CA GLN A 202 87.60 -63.59 30.78
C GLN A 202 87.67 -62.09 30.48
N THR A 203 87.42 -61.26 31.49
CA THR A 203 87.38 -59.79 31.35
C THR A 203 88.76 -59.16 31.56
N ILE A 204 89.16 -58.27 30.65
CA ILE A 204 90.31 -57.39 30.84
C ILE A 204 89.78 -56.07 31.39
N GLN A 205 89.90 -55.85 32.70
CA GLN A 205 89.30 -54.71 33.42
C GLN A 205 89.56 -53.35 32.76
N ARG A 206 90.77 -53.10 32.26
CA ARG A 206 91.13 -51.87 31.54
C ARG A 206 90.28 -51.61 30.30
N LEU A 207 89.90 -52.67 29.57
CA LEU A 207 89.05 -52.56 28.38
C LEU A 207 87.56 -52.42 28.76
N VAL A 208 87.18 -52.79 29.98
CA VAL A 208 85.85 -52.52 30.54
C VAL A 208 85.71 -51.04 30.91
N GLU A 209 86.75 -50.48 31.55
CA GLU A 209 86.74 -49.11 32.05
C GLU A 209 86.97 -48.05 30.97
N LEU A 210 87.67 -48.40 29.88
CA LEU A 210 88.10 -47.46 28.84
C LEU A 210 87.61 -47.94 27.46
N GLY A 211 86.42 -47.49 27.08
CA GLY A 211 85.74 -47.91 25.84
C GLY A 211 86.49 -47.50 24.56
N ASP A 212 87.13 -46.34 24.54
CA ASP A 212 87.95 -45.88 23.42
C ASP A 212 89.17 -46.78 23.17
N ILE A 213 89.84 -47.19 24.25
CA ILE A 213 90.96 -48.13 24.20
C ILE A 213 90.47 -49.52 23.79
N LYS A 214 89.30 -49.96 24.28
CA LYS A 214 88.70 -51.23 23.89
C LYS A 214 88.47 -51.31 22.38
N SER A 215 87.80 -50.31 21.79
CA SER A 215 87.56 -50.28 20.34
C SER A 215 88.86 -50.28 19.54
N TRP A 216 89.87 -49.52 19.98
CA TRP A 216 91.19 -49.54 19.33
C TRP A 216 91.88 -50.91 19.43
N VAL A 217 91.81 -51.56 20.59
CA VAL A 217 92.41 -52.89 20.81
C VAL A 217 91.67 -53.96 20.03
N GLU A 218 90.35 -53.88 19.86
CA GLU A 218 89.56 -54.82 19.05
C GLU A 218 89.92 -54.72 17.56
N ILE A 219 89.92 -53.50 17.02
CA ILE A 219 90.33 -53.23 15.63
C ILE A 219 91.79 -53.65 15.44
N GLY A 220 92.64 -53.32 16.41
CA GLY A 220 94.04 -53.74 16.44
C GLY A 220 94.14 -55.27 16.36
N LEU A 221 93.49 -56.01 17.26
CA LEU A 221 93.53 -57.47 17.27
C LEU A 221 93.12 -58.08 15.93
N ASP A 222 92.05 -57.58 15.32
CA ASP A 222 91.60 -58.03 14.00
C ASP A 222 92.63 -57.74 12.89
N LEU A 223 93.24 -56.57 12.88
CA LEU A 223 94.31 -56.22 11.94
C LEU A 223 95.51 -57.15 12.07
N HIS A 224 95.97 -57.43 13.30
CA HIS A 224 97.12 -58.31 13.51
C HIS A 224 96.81 -59.75 13.09
N LYS A 225 95.57 -60.22 13.28
CA LYS A 225 95.10 -61.51 12.73
C LYS A 225 95.11 -61.54 11.20
N ARG A 226 94.62 -60.48 10.55
CA ARG A 226 94.57 -60.40 9.08
C ARG A 226 95.95 -60.37 8.42
N HIS A 227 96.91 -59.75 9.09
CA HIS A 227 98.29 -59.62 8.59
C HIS A 227 99.24 -60.73 9.08
N ASP A 228 98.73 -61.69 9.87
CA ASP A 228 99.48 -62.82 10.44
C ASP A 228 100.81 -62.37 11.10
N THR A 229 100.73 -61.34 11.95
CA THR A 229 101.90 -60.73 12.60
C THR A 229 101.78 -60.76 14.13
N ASN A 230 102.84 -61.21 14.78
CA ASN A 230 103.00 -61.14 16.23
C ASN A 230 103.78 -59.89 16.68
N GLN A 231 104.04 -58.94 15.78
CA GLN A 231 104.63 -57.64 16.12
C GLN A 231 103.52 -56.59 16.21
N CYS A 232 103.54 -55.81 17.29
CA CYS A 232 102.61 -54.72 17.48
C CYS A 232 102.85 -53.64 16.43
N GLU A 233 101.87 -53.39 15.56
CA GLU A 233 101.93 -52.38 14.50
C GLU A 233 102.06 -50.93 15.02
N PHE A 234 101.87 -50.71 16.32
CA PHE A 234 102.06 -49.39 16.94
C PHE A 234 103.50 -49.16 17.42
N CYS A 235 104.11 -50.13 18.10
CA CYS A 235 105.41 -49.93 18.76
C CYS A 235 106.52 -50.90 18.30
N GLY A 236 106.22 -51.85 17.40
CA GLY A 236 107.15 -52.84 16.85
C GLY A 236 107.54 -53.97 17.81
N ASN A 237 107.06 -53.97 19.05
CA ASN A 237 107.37 -55.02 20.03
C ASN A 237 106.56 -56.29 19.78
N ILE A 238 107.10 -57.45 20.18
CA ILE A 238 106.41 -58.74 20.08
C ILE A 238 105.20 -58.78 21.04
N ILE A 239 104.02 -59.11 20.51
CA ILE A 239 102.82 -59.45 21.28
C ILE A 239 102.90 -60.94 21.60
N THR A 240 102.87 -61.30 22.88
CA THR A 240 102.96 -62.70 23.31
C THR A 240 101.69 -63.47 22.97
N ASP A 241 101.83 -64.77 22.66
CA ASP A 241 100.68 -65.66 22.41
C ASP A 241 99.68 -65.67 23.58
N GLU A 242 100.18 -65.55 24.81
CA GLU A 242 99.35 -65.43 26.02
C GLU A 242 98.51 -64.15 25.99
N ARG A 243 99.08 -63.01 25.57
CA ARG A 243 98.34 -61.75 25.45
C ARG A 243 97.33 -61.81 24.31
N VAL A 244 97.66 -62.43 23.18
CA VAL A 244 96.72 -62.67 22.08
C VAL A 244 95.56 -63.52 22.58
N LYS A 245 95.82 -64.65 23.24
CA LYS A 245 94.77 -65.50 23.82
C LYS A 245 93.89 -64.77 24.83
N GLN A 246 94.46 -63.92 25.70
CA GLN A 246 93.68 -63.10 26.63
C GLN A 246 92.77 -62.09 25.91
N LEU A 247 93.26 -61.46 24.84
CA LEU A 247 92.47 -60.56 24.02
C LEU A 247 91.39 -61.32 23.22
N GLU A 248 91.70 -62.49 22.68
CA GLU A 248 90.73 -63.36 21.99
C GLU A 248 89.67 -63.92 22.93
N ALA A 249 90.04 -64.28 24.16
CA ALA A 249 89.09 -64.69 25.20
C ALA A 249 88.19 -63.53 25.65
N HIS A 250 88.69 -62.29 25.57
CA HIS A 250 87.92 -61.08 25.82
C HIS A 250 86.94 -60.76 24.67
N PHE A 251 87.37 -60.93 23.42
CA PHE A 251 86.57 -60.71 22.19
C PHE A 251 86.13 -62.05 21.55
N ASN A 252 85.54 -62.94 22.36
CA ASN A 252 85.13 -64.26 21.91
C ASN A 252 83.94 -64.21 20.93
N ASP A 253 83.60 -65.35 20.33
CA ASP A 253 82.48 -65.45 19.39
C ASP A 253 81.14 -65.02 20.03
N ASP A 254 80.97 -65.26 21.34
CA ASP A 254 79.78 -64.84 22.08
C ASP A 254 79.69 -63.31 22.22
N TYR A 255 80.82 -62.62 22.43
CA TYR A 255 80.92 -61.16 22.44
C TYR A 255 80.55 -60.55 21.08
N LYS A 256 81.09 -61.11 19.98
CA LYS A 256 80.75 -60.68 18.61
C LYS A 256 79.27 -60.91 18.30
N ALA A 257 78.75 -62.09 18.66
CA ALA A 257 77.32 -62.39 18.50
C ALA A 257 76.44 -61.43 19.31
N PHE A 258 76.87 -61.02 20.50
CA PHE A 258 76.17 -60.03 21.30
C PHE A 258 76.21 -58.62 20.67
N GLN A 259 77.35 -58.20 20.13
CA GLN A 259 77.45 -56.93 19.40
C GLN A 259 76.51 -56.91 18.18
N THR A 260 76.46 -57.98 17.39
CA THR A 260 75.50 -58.11 16.28
C THR A 260 74.04 -58.04 16.75
N ARG A 261 73.72 -58.61 17.93
CA ARG A 261 72.38 -58.49 18.54
C ARG A 261 72.06 -57.04 18.92
N LEU A 262 73.02 -56.29 19.45
CA LEU A 262 72.84 -54.86 19.80
C LEU A 262 72.64 -54.00 18.54
N GLU A 263 73.43 -54.21 17.49
CA GLU A 263 73.27 -53.52 16.20
C GLU A 263 71.93 -53.87 15.53
N SER A 264 71.50 -55.13 15.63
CA SER A 264 70.17 -55.54 15.15
C SER A 264 69.04 -54.89 15.94
N ALA A 265 69.20 -54.71 17.25
CA ALA A 265 68.25 -54.00 18.09
C ALA A 265 68.20 -52.50 17.76
N ASP A 266 69.34 -51.89 17.43
CA ASP A 266 69.45 -50.50 16.99
C ASP A 266 68.72 -50.25 15.67
N GLY A 267 68.93 -51.15 14.70
CA GLY A 267 68.21 -51.14 13.43
C GLY A 267 66.71 -51.34 13.62
N TRP A 268 66.29 -52.25 14.50
CA TRP A 268 64.88 -52.47 14.81
C TRP A 268 64.23 -51.23 15.46
N LEU A 269 64.92 -50.62 16.44
CA LEU A 269 64.45 -49.44 17.17
C LEU A 269 64.36 -48.21 16.27
N SER A 270 65.32 -48.04 15.36
CA SER A 270 65.27 -47.02 14.29
C SER A 270 64.02 -47.17 13.42
N GLY A 271 63.54 -48.40 13.22
CA GLY A 271 62.28 -48.68 12.52
C GLY A 271 61.00 -48.45 13.31
N GLN A 272 61.09 -48.14 14.62
CA GLN A 272 59.91 -47.90 15.47
C GLN A 272 59.51 -46.42 15.57
N TYR A 273 60.34 -45.49 15.08
CA TYR A 273 59.98 -44.08 15.04
C TYR A 273 58.70 -43.87 14.23
N ILE A 274 57.73 -43.24 14.87
CA ILE A 274 56.41 -43.01 14.31
C ILE A 274 56.54 -41.93 13.25
N GLN A 275 56.25 -42.31 12.01
CA GLN A 275 56.21 -41.39 10.89
C GLN A 275 54.82 -40.73 10.81
N PRO A 276 54.74 -39.41 10.50
CA PRO A 276 53.48 -38.76 10.23
C PRO A 276 52.69 -39.51 9.13
N PRO A 277 51.43 -39.92 9.39
CA PRO A 277 50.62 -40.56 8.37
C PRO A 277 50.24 -39.56 7.27
N THR A 278 49.89 -40.07 6.09
CA THR A 278 49.29 -39.22 5.04
C THR A 278 47.89 -38.79 5.49
N LEU A 279 47.74 -37.50 5.80
CA LEU A 279 46.48 -36.91 6.23
C LEU A 279 45.76 -36.25 5.04
N PRO A 280 44.42 -36.34 4.95
CA PRO A 280 43.64 -35.58 3.97
C PRO A 280 43.86 -34.06 4.07
N ALA A 281 43.73 -33.32 2.97
CA ALA A 281 43.93 -31.87 3.04
C ALA A 281 42.73 -31.21 3.73
N THR A 282 42.96 -30.21 4.59
CA THR A 282 41.87 -29.48 5.26
C THR A 282 40.90 -28.83 4.27
N SER A 283 41.35 -28.48 3.07
CA SER A 283 40.51 -27.97 1.97
C SER A 283 39.44 -28.95 1.48
N ASP A 284 39.69 -30.26 1.67
CA ASP A 284 38.82 -31.33 1.18
C ASP A 284 37.58 -31.51 2.05
N PHE A 285 37.61 -30.98 3.28
CA PHE A 285 36.48 -31.02 4.21
C PHE A 285 35.48 -29.89 3.95
N TYR A 286 34.22 -30.14 4.31
CA TYR A 286 33.23 -29.07 4.49
C TYR A 286 33.68 -28.08 5.57
N ASP A 287 33.36 -26.80 5.39
CA ASP A 287 33.84 -25.70 6.26
C ASP A 287 33.57 -25.95 7.75
N GLU A 288 32.41 -26.50 8.09
CA GLU A 288 32.00 -26.81 9.46
C GLU A 288 32.83 -27.92 10.14
N PHE A 289 33.56 -28.74 9.38
CA PHE A 289 34.41 -29.82 9.92
C PHE A 289 35.89 -29.47 9.93
N LYS A 290 36.31 -28.40 9.23
CA LYS A 290 37.72 -28.01 9.09
C LYS A 290 38.39 -27.72 10.43
N ASN A 291 37.70 -27.02 11.33
CA ASN A 291 38.29 -26.62 12.62
C ASN A 291 38.56 -27.85 13.51
N GLY A 292 37.54 -28.69 13.71
CA GLY A 292 37.68 -29.92 14.51
C GLY A 292 38.71 -30.89 13.92
N TYR A 293 38.76 -31.02 12.60
CA TYR A 293 39.79 -31.80 11.92
C TYR A 293 41.20 -31.22 12.14
N SER A 294 41.40 -29.92 11.96
CA SER A 294 42.72 -29.28 12.13
C SER A 294 43.24 -29.37 13.56
N GLN A 295 42.35 -29.26 14.55
CA GLN A 295 42.68 -29.49 15.96
C GLN A 295 43.13 -30.93 16.20
N ALA A 296 42.44 -31.92 15.62
CA ALA A 296 42.81 -33.32 15.72
C ALA A 296 44.17 -33.62 15.04
N CYS A 297 44.46 -33.01 13.90
CA CYS A 297 45.78 -33.11 13.24
C CYS A 297 46.89 -32.52 14.12
N THR A 298 46.66 -31.35 14.72
CA THR A 298 47.64 -30.71 15.62
C THR A 298 47.89 -31.58 16.87
N ALA A 299 46.84 -32.18 17.42
CA ALA A 299 46.95 -33.11 18.54
C ALA A 299 47.74 -34.38 18.16
N LEU A 300 47.54 -34.89 16.94
CA LEU A 300 48.29 -36.03 16.42
C LEU A 300 49.77 -35.70 16.23
N GLU A 301 50.10 -34.55 15.64
CA GLU A 301 51.50 -34.09 15.47
C GLU A 301 52.23 -33.99 16.80
N LYS A 302 51.55 -33.46 17.83
CA LYS A 302 52.08 -33.43 19.19
C LYS A 302 52.28 -34.84 19.74
N ALA A 303 51.30 -35.73 19.64
CA ALA A 303 51.40 -37.10 20.15
C ALA A 303 52.51 -37.91 19.45
N ILE A 304 52.75 -37.69 18.16
CA ILE A 304 53.87 -38.28 17.41
C ILE A 304 55.20 -37.78 17.95
N THR A 305 55.31 -36.49 18.22
CA THR A 305 56.52 -35.88 18.79
C THR A 305 56.81 -36.47 20.17
N ASP A 306 55.81 -36.46 21.06
CA ASP A 306 55.94 -36.98 22.43
C ASP A 306 56.38 -38.46 22.43
N LEU A 307 55.78 -39.31 21.57
CA LEU A 307 56.17 -40.72 21.46
C LEU A 307 57.57 -40.92 20.86
N ASN A 308 57.96 -40.12 19.86
CA ASN A 308 59.29 -40.21 19.27
C ASN A 308 60.39 -39.74 20.23
N ASP A 309 60.10 -38.79 21.13
CA ASP A 309 61.02 -38.37 22.19
C ASP A 309 61.24 -39.52 23.19
N GLU A 310 60.19 -40.25 23.57
CA GLU A 310 60.30 -41.44 24.42
C GLU A 310 61.10 -42.58 23.75
N ILE A 311 60.90 -42.81 22.45
CA ILE A 311 61.72 -43.77 21.66
C ILE A 311 63.17 -43.30 21.56
N THR A 312 63.41 -42.00 21.45
CA THR A 312 64.75 -41.41 21.43
C THR A 312 65.50 -41.66 22.74
N ALA A 313 64.80 -41.62 23.88
CA ALA A 313 65.38 -41.99 25.17
C ALA A 313 65.86 -43.45 25.18
N TRP A 314 65.06 -44.39 24.67
CA TRP A 314 65.49 -45.79 24.50
C TRP A 314 66.70 -45.93 23.58
N HIS A 315 66.69 -45.20 22.47
CA HIS A 315 67.77 -45.24 21.47
C HIS A 315 69.07 -44.71 22.04
N THR A 316 69.02 -43.66 22.85
CA THR A 316 70.19 -43.09 23.55
C THR A 316 70.83 -44.11 24.48
N VAL A 317 70.03 -44.78 25.32
CA VAL A 317 70.52 -45.82 26.24
C VAL A 317 71.09 -47.02 25.48
N LEU A 318 70.46 -47.41 24.36
CA LEU A 318 70.99 -48.49 23.51
C LEU A 318 72.33 -48.10 22.86
N LYS A 319 72.50 -46.85 22.41
CA LYS A 319 73.79 -46.36 21.89
C LYS A 319 74.88 -46.36 22.96
N GLU A 320 74.56 -46.01 24.20
CA GLU A 320 75.48 -46.13 25.33
C GLU A 320 75.89 -47.60 25.55
N LYS A 321 74.93 -48.54 25.49
CA LYS A 321 75.22 -49.98 25.57
C LYS A 321 76.06 -50.48 24.39
N ILE A 322 75.87 -49.96 23.19
CA ILE A 322 76.69 -50.30 22.01
C ILE A 322 78.12 -49.81 22.18
N ALA A 323 78.30 -48.60 22.72
CA ALA A 323 79.62 -48.05 23.02
C ALA A 323 80.33 -48.84 24.14
N ASN A 324 79.58 -49.34 25.12
CA ASN A 324 80.11 -50.22 26.16
C ASN A 324 79.24 -51.48 26.42
N PRO A 325 79.39 -52.55 25.61
CA PRO A 325 78.60 -53.78 25.74
C PRO A 325 78.70 -54.49 27.10
N LEU A 326 79.70 -54.16 27.92
CA LEU A 326 79.92 -54.81 29.22
C LEU A 326 79.18 -54.09 30.36
N GLU A 327 78.67 -52.89 30.12
CA GLU A 327 77.89 -52.13 31.09
C GLU A 327 76.52 -52.79 31.33
N THR A 328 76.12 -52.99 32.58
CA THR A 328 74.86 -53.68 32.93
C THR A 328 73.93 -52.85 33.81
N GLY A 329 74.36 -51.66 34.22
CA GLY A 329 73.60 -50.72 35.05
C GLY A 329 72.62 -49.81 34.27
N LEU A 330 72.55 -49.94 32.94
CA LEU A 330 71.67 -49.13 32.10
C LEU A 330 70.20 -49.52 32.28
N THR A 331 69.33 -48.52 32.39
CA THR A 331 67.89 -48.70 32.56
C THR A 331 67.09 -47.83 31.59
N VAL A 332 65.93 -48.31 31.18
CA VAL A 332 64.98 -47.58 30.34
C VAL A 332 63.61 -47.50 31.01
N GLU A 333 62.96 -46.35 30.88
CA GLU A 333 61.57 -46.17 31.31
C GLU A 333 60.59 -46.86 30.35
N ALA A 334 59.33 -47.04 30.74
CA ALA A 334 58.32 -47.54 29.81
C ALA A 334 57.87 -46.41 28.89
N ILE A 335 57.58 -46.72 27.62
CA ILE A 335 56.78 -45.82 26.78
C ILE A 335 55.43 -45.64 27.48
N SER A 336 55.04 -44.39 27.65
CA SER A 336 53.87 -44.01 28.41
C SER A 336 52.60 -44.48 27.73
N GLU A 337 51.75 -45.19 28.50
CA GLU A 337 50.42 -45.59 28.03
C GLU A 337 49.58 -44.37 27.65
N SER A 338 49.75 -43.24 28.35
CA SER A 338 49.02 -42.01 28.03
C SER A 338 49.46 -41.41 26.70
N SER A 339 50.73 -41.56 26.31
CA SER A 339 51.25 -41.05 25.04
C SER A 339 50.72 -41.89 23.88
N VAL A 340 50.68 -43.23 24.03
CA VAL A 340 50.06 -44.13 23.04
C VAL A 340 48.56 -43.90 22.95
N GLN A 341 47.88 -43.68 24.08
CA GLN A 341 46.46 -43.35 24.10
C GLN A 341 46.19 -42.01 23.40
N ALA A 342 46.98 -40.96 23.67
CA ALA A 342 46.83 -39.66 23.02
C ALA A 342 46.98 -39.73 21.50
N PHE A 343 47.91 -40.56 20.99
CA PHE A 343 48.05 -40.83 19.57
C PHE A 343 46.80 -41.53 19.00
N ASN A 344 46.36 -42.60 19.64
CA ASN A 344 45.19 -43.37 19.19
C ASN A 344 43.88 -42.56 19.26
N ASP A 345 43.72 -41.72 20.27
CA ASP A 345 42.59 -40.81 20.43
C ASP A 345 42.59 -39.75 19.34
N SER A 346 43.75 -39.18 19.02
CA SER A 346 43.88 -38.19 17.93
C SER A 346 43.52 -38.81 16.57
N LEU A 347 43.97 -40.04 16.29
CA LEU A 347 43.55 -40.78 15.08
C LEU A 347 42.05 -41.06 15.06
N THR A 348 41.47 -41.40 16.20
CA THR A 348 40.02 -41.66 16.33
C THR A 348 39.23 -40.37 16.08
N ALA A 349 39.70 -39.23 16.60
CA ALA A 349 39.10 -37.93 16.36
C ALA A 349 39.17 -37.53 14.87
N ILE A 350 40.29 -37.80 14.20
CA ILE A 350 40.42 -37.61 12.75
C ILE A 350 39.44 -38.52 11.98
N SER A 351 39.37 -39.82 12.32
CA SER A 351 38.42 -40.75 11.70
C SER A 351 36.99 -40.27 11.87
N ALA A 352 36.62 -39.82 13.08
CA ALA A 352 35.30 -39.28 13.34
C ALA A 352 34.98 -38.02 12.52
N ALA A 353 35.97 -37.15 12.27
CA ALA A 353 35.80 -36.00 11.38
C ALA A 353 35.60 -36.43 9.91
N VAL A 354 36.36 -37.43 9.45
CA VAL A 354 36.19 -38.04 8.12
C VAL A 354 34.82 -38.70 7.98
N ASP A 355 34.36 -39.42 8.99
CA ASP A 355 33.04 -40.08 8.99
C ASP A 355 31.91 -39.05 8.92
N LYS A 356 31.99 -37.95 9.68
CA LYS A 356 31.02 -36.85 9.61
C LYS A 356 31.00 -36.21 8.22
N HIS A 357 32.18 -35.96 7.64
CA HIS A 357 32.31 -35.45 6.27
C HIS A 357 31.68 -36.41 5.25
N ASN A 358 32.04 -37.70 5.31
CA ASN A 358 31.56 -38.72 4.39
C ASN A 358 30.06 -38.95 4.51
N HIS A 359 29.52 -38.90 5.73
CA HIS A 359 28.09 -38.95 5.98
C HIS A 359 27.36 -37.81 5.27
N LYS A 360 27.87 -36.58 5.39
CA LYS A 360 27.33 -35.43 4.65
C LYS A 360 27.47 -35.61 3.15
N SER A 361 28.61 -36.06 2.63
CA SER A 361 28.79 -36.30 1.19
C SER A 361 27.82 -37.34 0.63
N GLY A 362 27.54 -38.40 1.38
CA GLY A 362 26.56 -39.44 1.01
C GLY A 362 25.10 -38.97 1.09
N ASN A 363 24.78 -38.08 2.04
CA ASN A 363 23.43 -37.58 2.31
C ASN A 363 23.30 -36.07 2.02
N PHE A 364 24.03 -35.57 1.02
CA PHE A 364 24.27 -34.14 0.84
C PHE A 364 22.99 -33.31 0.83
N LYS A 365 22.00 -33.73 0.04
CA LYS A 365 20.71 -33.03 -0.05
C LYS A 365 19.99 -33.00 1.29
N GLU A 366 19.88 -34.15 1.95
CA GLU A 366 19.15 -34.26 3.22
C GLU A 366 19.78 -33.41 4.33
N GLU A 367 21.11 -33.47 4.46
CA GLU A 367 21.83 -32.72 5.50
C GLU A 367 21.83 -31.20 5.20
N THR A 368 21.94 -30.81 3.93
CA THR A 368 21.82 -29.41 3.50
C THR A 368 20.41 -28.88 3.77
N ASP A 369 19.37 -29.65 3.45
CA ASP A 369 17.97 -29.27 3.70
C ASP A 369 17.68 -29.17 5.20
N LYS A 370 18.23 -30.06 6.03
CA LYS A 370 18.15 -29.97 7.51
C LYS A 370 18.81 -28.69 8.03
N ALA A 371 19.97 -28.32 7.51
CA ALA A 371 20.66 -27.09 7.91
C ALA A 371 19.85 -25.85 7.53
N LYS A 372 19.34 -25.79 6.28
CA LYS A 372 18.48 -24.70 5.81
C LYS A 372 17.20 -24.56 6.64
N LYS A 373 16.53 -25.67 6.99
CA LYS A 373 15.33 -25.64 7.85
C LYS A 373 15.61 -25.12 9.26
N LYS A 374 16.75 -25.46 9.85
CA LYS A 374 17.15 -24.93 11.17
C LYS A 374 17.41 -23.42 11.12
N LEU A 375 18.08 -22.94 10.06
CA LEU A 375 18.28 -21.51 9.82
C LEU A 375 16.97 -20.79 9.57
N GLU A 376 16.09 -21.34 8.73
CA GLU A 376 14.75 -20.83 8.49
C GLU A 376 13.96 -20.69 9.79
N LEU A 377 13.99 -21.72 10.65
CA LEU A 377 13.37 -21.69 11.97
C LEU A 377 13.93 -20.57 12.84
N HIS A 378 15.25 -20.44 12.91
CA HIS A 378 15.88 -19.37 13.68
C HIS A 378 15.49 -17.97 13.19
N TYR A 379 15.61 -17.70 11.89
CA TYR A 379 15.26 -16.38 11.34
C TYR A 379 13.77 -16.08 11.52
N ALA A 380 12.90 -17.04 11.21
CA ALA A 380 11.46 -16.84 11.28
C ALA A 380 10.97 -16.61 12.73
N THR A 381 11.49 -17.36 13.69
CA THR A 381 11.12 -17.20 15.11
C THR A 381 11.68 -15.92 15.72
N THR A 382 12.90 -15.51 15.37
CA THR A 382 13.49 -14.25 15.83
C THR A 382 12.64 -13.05 15.39
N GLU A 383 12.18 -13.04 14.14
CA GLU A 383 11.29 -11.99 13.64
C GLU A 383 9.89 -12.03 14.29
N VAL A 384 9.31 -13.22 14.47
CA VAL A 384 8.02 -13.42 15.13
C VAL A 384 8.02 -12.88 16.56
N LYS A 385 9.10 -13.13 17.31
CA LYS A 385 9.30 -12.62 18.68
C LYS A 385 9.43 -11.10 18.69
N SER A 386 10.33 -10.55 17.87
CA SER A 386 10.59 -9.10 17.80
C SER A 386 9.31 -8.30 17.49
N PHE A 387 8.44 -8.84 16.64
CA PHE A 387 7.18 -8.19 16.30
C PHE A 387 6.04 -8.44 17.29
N GLY A 388 6.11 -9.46 18.15
CA GLY A 388 4.97 -9.91 18.95
C GLY A 388 3.83 -10.46 18.09
N TYR A 389 4.17 -11.25 17.06
CA TYR A 389 3.22 -11.68 16.02
C TYR A 389 2.01 -12.44 16.57
N HIS A 390 2.23 -13.38 17.50
CA HIS A 390 1.14 -14.19 18.07
C HIS A 390 0.17 -13.37 18.89
N ASP A 391 0.67 -12.44 19.70
CA ASP A 391 -0.17 -11.56 20.51
C ASP A 391 -1.02 -10.63 19.64
N LYS A 392 -0.41 -10.03 18.61
CA LYS A 392 -1.13 -9.17 17.65
C LYS A 392 -2.16 -9.96 16.84
N LYS A 393 -1.84 -11.20 16.43
CA LYS A 393 -2.79 -12.05 15.70
C LYS A 393 -3.97 -12.45 16.59
N LYS A 394 -3.72 -12.77 17.86
CA LYS A 394 -4.77 -13.01 18.86
C LYS A 394 -5.60 -11.75 19.09
N GLU A 395 -4.95 -10.59 19.21
CA GLU A 395 -5.63 -9.30 19.37
C GLU A 395 -6.56 -8.98 18.19
N VAL A 396 -6.15 -9.25 16.95
CA VAL A 396 -7.02 -9.13 15.76
C VAL A 396 -8.26 -10.00 15.90
N VAL A 397 -8.09 -11.28 16.26
CA VAL A 397 -9.21 -12.22 16.43
C VAL A 397 -10.16 -11.75 17.53
N ASP A 398 -9.63 -11.37 18.69
CA ASP A 398 -10.42 -10.91 19.84
C ASP A 398 -11.17 -9.61 19.53
N ARG A 399 -10.51 -8.64 18.88
CA ARG A 399 -11.14 -7.39 18.43
C ARG A 399 -12.21 -7.65 17.36
N LYS A 400 -11.97 -8.54 16.39
CA LYS A 400 -12.98 -8.93 15.40
C LYS A 400 -14.19 -9.61 16.03
N ALA A 401 -13.98 -10.52 16.98
CA ALA A 401 -15.08 -11.16 17.69
C ALA A 401 -15.93 -10.14 18.45
N LYS A 402 -15.29 -9.22 19.20
CA LYS A 402 -15.97 -8.13 19.92
C LYS A 402 -16.71 -7.18 18.98
N ASN A 403 -16.07 -6.74 17.89
CA ASN A 403 -16.69 -5.83 16.92
C ASN A 403 -17.81 -6.54 16.12
N GLY A 404 -17.69 -7.84 15.88
CA GLY A 404 -18.73 -8.68 15.30
C GLY A 404 -19.96 -8.81 16.19
N MET A 405 -19.77 -8.99 17.51
CA MET A 405 -20.88 -8.94 18.47
C MET A 405 -21.57 -7.57 18.45
N LEU A 406 -20.80 -6.48 18.43
CA LEU A 406 -21.34 -5.12 18.30
C LEU A 406 -22.14 -4.96 16.99
N LYS A 407 -21.65 -5.51 15.87
CA LYS A 407 -22.36 -5.50 14.59
C LYS A 407 -23.69 -6.26 14.66
N THR A 408 -23.72 -7.40 15.34
CA THR A 408 -24.96 -8.15 15.58
C THR A 408 -25.94 -7.32 16.41
N THR A 409 -25.49 -6.64 17.46
CA THR A 409 -26.32 -5.70 18.24
C THR A 409 -26.85 -4.55 17.38
N ILE A 410 -26.00 -3.93 16.55
CA ILE A 410 -26.38 -2.87 15.59
C ILE A 410 -27.44 -3.38 14.61
N ASN A 411 -27.30 -4.60 14.10
CA ASN A 411 -28.25 -5.19 13.16
C ASN A 411 -29.59 -5.50 13.85
N ALA A 412 -29.56 -6.08 15.05
CA ALA A 412 -30.76 -6.35 15.84
C ALA A 412 -31.51 -5.05 16.18
N ARG A 413 -30.79 -4.01 16.61
CA ARG A 413 -31.36 -2.70 16.90
C ARG A 413 -31.90 -2.01 15.64
N ASN A 414 -31.23 -2.15 14.48
CA ASN A 414 -31.78 -1.69 13.20
C ASN A 414 -33.10 -2.37 12.87
N THR A 415 -33.22 -3.67 13.12
CA THR A 415 -34.49 -4.39 12.94
C THR A 415 -35.55 -3.85 13.89
N GLU A 416 -35.23 -3.63 15.17
CA GLU A 416 -36.17 -3.04 16.14
C GLU A 416 -36.58 -1.61 15.73
N ILE A 417 -35.63 -0.77 15.31
CA ILE A 417 -35.89 0.57 14.77
C ILE A 417 -36.84 0.47 13.58
N ARG A 418 -36.60 -0.43 12.63
CA ARG A 418 -37.49 -0.64 11.47
C ARG A 418 -38.88 -1.09 11.91
N THR A 419 -38.99 -2.00 12.87
CA THR A 419 -40.30 -2.45 13.37
C THR A 419 -41.05 -1.30 14.06
N LEU A 420 -40.35 -0.45 14.81
CA LEU A 420 -40.94 0.74 15.42
C LEU A 420 -41.30 1.81 14.38
N GLU A 421 -40.46 2.01 13.36
CA GLU A 421 -40.75 2.90 12.24
C GLU A 421 -41.97 2.42 11.45
N ASP A 422 -42.06 1.12 11.16
CA ASP A 422 -43.21 0.47 10.53
C ASP A 422 -44.48 0.64 11.41
N SER A 423 -44.37 0.54 12.75
CA SER A 423 -45.52 0.73 13.66
C SER A 423 -45.94 2.20 13.82
N LEU A 424 -44.99 3.14 13.69
CA LEU A 424 -45.20 4.59 13.78
C LEU A 424 -45.63 5.22 12.46
N SER A 425 -45.45 4.51 11.34
CA SER A 425 -45.82 4.96 10.01
C SER A 425 -47.34 4.95 9.86
N ASN A 426 -47.95 6.14 9.76
CA ASN A 426 -49.31 6.24 9.24
C ASN A 426 -49.21 6.36 7.70
N GLU A 427 -48.97 5.21 7.07
CA GLU A 427 -48.66 5.06 5.63
C GLU A 427 -49.76 5.65 4.73
N GLY A 428 -51.01 5.70 5.23
CA GLY A 428 -52.16 6.35 4.59
C GLY A 428 -52.07 7.87 4.58
N MET A 429 -51.78 8.51 5.74
CA MET A 429 -51.61 9.97 5.82
C MET A 429 -50.49 10.48 4.90
N GLY A 430 -49.41 9.70 4.76
CA GLY A 430 -48.30 10.07 3.89
C GLY A 430 -48.64 10.03 2.40
N ALA A 431 -49.43 9.04 1.98
CA ALA A 431 -49.95 8.94 0.62
C ALA A 431 -50.89 10.11 0.30
N ASP A 432 -51.78 10.44 1.24
CA ASP A 432 -52.80 11.46 1.04
C ASP A 432 -52.20 12.86 0.90
N GLN A 433 -51.26 13.23 1.78
CA GLN A 433 -50.56 14.53 1.68
C GLN A 433 -49.69 14.63 0.42
N PHE A 434 -49.04 13.53 0.05
CA PHE A 434 -48.28 13.46 -1.19
C PHE A 434 -49.22 13.67 -2.40
N ASN A 435 -50.34 12.94 -2.45
CA ASN A 435 -51.31 13.01 -3.56
C ASN A 435 -51.93 14.39 -3.67
N GLU A 436 -52.30 15.02 -2.55
CA GLU A 436 -52.81 16.39 -2.55
C GLU A 436 -51.78 17.38 -3.15
N SER A 437 -50.50 17.22 -2.78
CA SER A 437 -49.41 18.03 -3.29
C SER A 437 -49.14 17.76 -4.78
N LEU A 438 -49.19 16.49 -5.20
CA LEU A 438 -49.00 16.08 -6.58
C LEU A 438 -50.13 16.59 -7.47
N HIS A 439 -51.38 16.52 -7.02
CA HIS A 439 -52.53 17.00 -7.80
C HIS A 439 -52.50 18.52 -7.96
N LYS A 440 -52.07 19.26 -6.94
CA LYS A 440 -51.82 20.72 -7.03
C LYS A 440 -50.69 21.04 -8.00
N PHE A 441 -49.64 20.21 -8.01
CA PHE A 441 -48.50 20.38 -8.91
C PHE A 441 -48.87 20.08 -10.37
N LEU A 442 -49.58 18.99 -10.64
CA LEU A 442 -49.96 18.61 -12.00
C LEU A 442 -51.17 19.40 -12.52
N GLY A 443 -51.96 20.01 -11.63
CA GLY A 443 -53.24 20.64 -11.97
C GLY A 443 -54.36 19.63 -12.30
N ARG A 444 -54.12 18.34 -12.07
CA ARG A 444 -55.01 17.21 -12.38
C ARG A 444 -54.76 16.06 -11.40
N SER A 445 -55.75 15.19 -11.21
CA SER A 445 -55.73 14.09 -10.23
C SER A 445 -55.60 12.69 -10.83
N GLU A 446 -55.33 12.59 -12.13
CA GLU A 446 -55.23 11.29 -12.83
C GLU A 446 -54.09 10.41 -12.30
N LEU A 447 -53.01 11.01 -11.79
CA LEU A 447 -51.88 10.30 -11.18
C LEU A 447 -51.94 10.37 -9.66
N SER A 448 -51.78 9.23 -8.99
CA SER A 448 -51.74 9.14 -7.54
C SER A 448 -50.77 8.04 -7.10
N LEU A 449 -50.18 8.19 -5.91
CA LEU A 449 -49.47 7.13 -5.22
C LEU A 449 -50.41 6.37 -4.30
N ARG A 450 -50.30 5.04 -4.32
CA ARG A 450 -50.96 4.16 -3.33
C ARG A 450 -49.90 3.31 -2.66
N PHE A 451 -49.93 3.27 -1.33
CA PHE A 451 -49.03 2.40 -0.60
C PHE A 451 -49.36 0.93 -0.89
N ASN A 452 -48.35 0.14 -1.23
CA ASN A 452 -48.45 -1.31 -1.35
C ASN A 452 -47.74 -1.96 -0.13
N PRO A 453 -48.50 -2.52 0.82
CA PRO A 453 -47.96 -3.17 2.02
C PRO A 453 -47.03 -4.35 1.72
N VAL A 454 -47.23 -5.05 0.61
CA VAL A 454 -46.43 -6.21 0.20
C VAL A 454 -45.08 -5.77 -0.37
N LYS A 455 -45.08 -4.71 -1.20
CA LYS A 455 -43.85 -4.15 -1.79
C LYS A 455 -43.11 -3.19 -0.84
N LYS A 456 -43.72 -2.84 0.30
CA LYS A 456 -43.21 -1.83 1.27
C LYS A 456 -42.82 -0.51 0.60
N GLY A 457 -43.65 -0.04 -0.32
CA GLY A 457 -43.43 1.18 -1.09
C GLY A 457 -44.69 1.63 -1.81
N TYR A 458 -44.64 2.79 -2.48
CA TYR A 458 -45.77 3.33 -3.22
C TYR A 458 -45.78 2.87 -4.67
N GLU A 459 -46.94 2.45 -5.14
CA GLU A 459 -47.25 2.20 -6.54
C GLU A 459 -47.82 3.47 -7.17
N ILE A 460 -47.40 3.76 -8.40
CA ILE A 460 -47.95 4.85 -9.20
C ILE A 460 -49.20 4.32 -9.92
N LEU A 461 -50.33 4.96 -9.67
CA LEU A 461 -51.63 4.65 -10.28
C LEU A 461 -52.04 5.76 -11.24
N ARG A 462 -52.63 5.36 -12.37
CA ARG A 462 -53.38 6.22 -13.29
C ARG A 462 -54.87 5.93 -13.13
N ASN A 463 -55.69 6.99 -13.12
CA ASN A 463 -57.15 6.93 -12.92
C ASN A 463 -57.57 6.15 -11.67
N HIS A 464 -56.75 6.21 -10.60
CA HIS A 464 -56.98 5.57 -9.31
C HIS A 464 -57.00 4.02 -9.29
N SER A 465 -56.85 3.34 -10.43
CA SER A 465 -57.00 1.89 -10.53
C SER A 465 -55.90 1.18 -11.31
N GLU A 466 -55.33 1.82 -12.34
CA GLU A 466 -54.37 1.19 -13.24
C GLU A 466 -52.94 1.45 -12.77
N GLN A 467 -52.17 0.41 -12.51
CA GLN A 467 -50.74 0.57 -12.23
C GLN A 467 -50.02 1.07 -13.48
N VAL A 468 -49.21 2.12 -13.33
CA VAL A 468 -48.39 2.62 -14.43
C VAL A 468 -47.16 1.72 -14.60
N ASP A 469 -46.98 1.20 -15.82
CA ASP A 469 -45.83 0.39 -16.24
C ASP A 469 -45.07 1.14 -17.35
N GLY A 470 -44.05 1.92 -16.97
CA GLY A 470 -43.15 2.64 -17.89
C GLY A 470 -43.72 3.86 -18.66
N ASN A 471 -45.03 4.07 -18.69
CA ASN A 471 -45.69 5.09 -19.53
C ASN A 471 -45.83 6.50 -18.88
N LEU A 472 -44.82 6.95 -18.13
CA LEU A 472 -44.78 8.32 -17.57
C LEU A 472 -44.00 9.26 -18.50
N SER A 473 -44.58 10.43 -18.77
CA SER A 473 -43.85 11.51 -19.45
C SER A 473 -42.75 12.07 -18.54
N GLU A 474 -41.73 12.71 -19.14
CA GLU A 474 -40.65 13.35 -18.37
C GLU A 474 -41.16 14.43 -17.40
N GLY A 475 -42.24 15.12 -17.75
CA GLY A 475 -42.90 16.08 -16.86
C GLY A 475 -43.55 15.42 -15.64
N GLU A 476 -44.24 14.30 -15.84
CA GLU A 476 -44.85 13.52 -14.74
C GLU A 476 -43.78 12.94 -13.81
N LYS A 477 -42.67 12.45 -14.37
CA LYS A 477 -41.52 11.99 -13.58
C LYS A 477 -40.95 13.12 -12.74
N THR A 478 -40.68 14.26 -13.36
CA THR A 478 -40.14 15.44 -12.67
C THR A 478 -41.08 15.93 -11.55
N ALA A 479 -42.38 15.96 -11.81
CA ALA A 479 -43.40 16.33 -10.84
C ALA A 479 -43.43 15.39 -9.63
N ILE A 480 -43.51 14.07 -9.86
CA ILE A 480 -43.50 13.07 -8.79
C ILE A 480 -42.22 13.20 -7.97
N ALA A 481 -41.07 13.33 -8.63
CA ALA A 481 -39.78 13.47 -7.98
C ALA A 481 -39.68 14.71 -7.10
N PHE A 482 -40.10 15.85 -7.62
CA PHE A 482 -40.00 17.10 -6.90
C PHE A 482 -40.99 17.19 -5.73
N VAL A 483 -42.22 16.71 -5.92
CA VAL A 483 -43.21 16.59 -4.82
C VAL A 483 -42.73 15.61 -3.76
N TYR A 484 -42.09 14.51 -4.17
CA TYR A 484 -41.51 13.53 -3.25
C TYR A 484 -40.38 14.16 -2.42
N PHE A 485 -39.48 14.90 -3.07
CA PHE A 485 -38.42 15.65 -2.39
C PHE A 485 -38.97 16.59 -1.32
N ILE A 486 -39.93 17.45 -1.68
CA ILE A 486 -40.54 18.41 -0.75
C ILE A 486 -41.29 17.71 0.39
N THR A 487 -42.01 16.63 0.10
CA THR A 487 -42.69 15.84 1.15
C THR A 487 -41.66 15.23 2.10
N LYS A 488 -40.55 14.74 1.57
CA LYS A 488 -39.44 14.16 2.33
C LYS A 488 -38.72 15.17 3.21
N LEU A 489 -38.64 16.44 2.79
CA LEU A 489 -38.10 17.52 3.63
C LEU A 489 -38.90 17.75 4.93
N LYS A 490 -40.16 17.28 4.98
CA LYS A 490 -41.06 17.43 6.14
C LYS A 490 -41.02 16.23 7.10
N GLU A 491 -40.31 15.16 6.77
CA GLU A 491 -40.17 13.99 7.64
C GLU A 491 -39.46 14.34 8.96
N ASN A 492 -39.76 13.58 10.03
CA ASN A 492 -39.14 13.71 11.35
C ASN A 492 -39.25 15.11 11.98
N ASP A 493 -40.34 15.84 11.73
CA ASP A 493 -40.57 17.22 12.19
C ASP A 493 -39.42 18.18 11.80
N ASN A 494 -38.79 17.94 10.64
CA ASN A 494 -37.76 18.84 10.15
C ASN A 494 -38.35 20.24 9.88
N LYS A 495 -37.76 21.25 10.51
CA LYS A 495 -38.14 22.66 10.33
C LYS A 495 -37.43 23.21 9.10
N ILE A 496 -38.22 23.70 8.14
CA ILE A 496 -37.67 24.27 6.91
C ILE A 496 -36.75 25.47 7.22
N GLU A 497 -37.06 26.22 8.28
CA GLU A 497 -36.32 27.38 8.76
C GLU A 497 -34.88 27.05 9.21
N ASP A 498 -34.59 25.79 9.55
CA ASP A 498 -33.25 25.32 9.92
C ASP A 498 -32.53 24.63 8.75
N THR A 499 -33.14 24.57 7.58
CA THR A 499 -32.74 23.70 6.47
C THR A 499 -32.16 24.50 5.30
N ILE A 500 -31.02 24.05 4.77
CA ILE A 500 -30.44 24.54 3.51
C ILE A 500 -30.95 23.64 2.38
N VAL A 501 -31.58 24.24 1.37
CA VAL A 501 -32.20 23.53 0.25
C VAL A 501 -31.50 23.90 -1.04
N VAL A 502 -31.08 22.89 -1.80
CA VAL A 502 -30.53 23.04 -3.15
C VAL A 502 -31.49 22.39 -4.12
N VAL A 503 -31.97 23.14 -5.10
CA VAL A 503 -32.87 22.65 -6.15
C VAL A 503 -32.15 22.76 -7.47
N ASP A 504 -31.70 21.63 -8.01
CA ASP A 504 -31.05 21.52 -9.30
C ASP A 504 -32.05 21.14 -10.38
N ASP A 505 -32.39 22.14 -11.20
CA ASP A 505 -33.25 22.07 -12.36
C ASP A 505 -34.59 21.33 -12.12
N PRO A 506 -35.53 21.95 -11.40
CA PRO A 506 -36.80 21.31 -11.00
C PRO A 506 -37.81 21.14 -12.14
N ILE A 507 -37.40 21.42 -13.39
CA ILE A 507 -38.21 21.29 -14.59
C ILE A 507 -37.39 20.64 -15.70
N SER A 508 -38.03 19.81 -16.50
CA SER A 508 -37.44 19.29 -17.74
C SER A 508 -37.52 20.35 -18.84
N SER A 509 -36.51 20.39 -19.73
CA SER A 509 -36.49 21.26 -20.91
C SER A 509 -37.69 21.06 -21.85
N PHE A 510 -38.35 19.90 -21.77
CA PHE A 510 -39.50 19.54 -22.60
C PHE A 510 -40.86 19.94 -22.00
N ASP A 511 -40.88 20.54 -20.81
CA ASP A 511 -42.09 20.67 -20.01
C ASP A 511 -42.46 22.13 -19.71
N SER A 512 -42.84 22.87 -20.76
CA SER A 512 -43.33 24.24 -20.63
C SER A 512 -44.61 24.34 -19.81
N ASN A 513 -45.40 23.27 -19.73
CA ASN A 513 -46.74 23.27 -19.12
C ASN A 513 -46.68 23.21 -17.59
N HIS A 514 -45.62 22.63 -17.01
CA HIS A 514 -45.47 22.53 -15.56
C HIS A 514 -44.57 23.61 -14.93
N LEU A 515 -44.05 24.55 -15.73
CA LEU A 515 -43.14 25.61 -15.28
C LEU A 515 -43.73 26.48 -14.15
N PHE A 516 -44.99 26.93 -14.27
CA PHE A 516 -45.64 27.74 -13.23
C PHE A 516 -45.95 26.94 -11.96
N HIS A 517 -46.28 25.66 -12.12
CA HIS A 517 -46.54 24.76 -11.00
C HIS A 517 -45.26 24.47 -10.22
N ALA A 518 -44.15 24.21 -10.92
CA ALA A 518 -42.83 24.05 -10.32
C ALA A 518 -42.41 25.27 -9.52
N TYR A 519 -42.53 26.46 -10.11
CA TYR A 519 -42.19 27.72 -9.46
C TYR A 519 -43.05 27.95 -8.21
N SER A 520 -44.38 27.84 -8.34
CA SER A 520 -45.30 28.11 -7.23
C SER A 520 -45.14 27.10 -6.08
N PHE A 521 -44.97 25.82 -6.40
CA PHE A 521 -44.77 24.77 -5.42
C PHE A 521 -43.43 24.92 -4.68
N MET A 522 -42.34 25.22 -5.41
CA MET A 522 -41.04 25.51 -4.81
C MET A 522 -41.12 26.72 -3.88
N LYS A 523 -41.70 27.83 -4.35
CA LYS A 523 -41.83 29.06 -3.55
C LYS A 523 -42.56 28.79 -2.24
N ILE A 524 -43.74 28.18 -2.28
CA ILE A 524 -44.56 27.93 -1.09
C ILE A 524 -43.83 27.07 -0.05
N ASN A 525 -43.08 26.05 -0.50
CA ASN A 525 -42.47 25.09 0.41
C ASN A 525 -41.04 25.47 0.84
N CYS A 526 -40.32 26.28 0.07
CA CYS A 526 -38.90 26.57 0.29
C CYS A 526 -38.59 28.05 0.60
N GLU A 527 -39.54 28.98 0.51
CA GLU A 527 -39.30 30.42 0.77
C GLU A 527 -38.76 30.70 2.18
N LYS A 528 -39.13 29.87 3.15
CA LYS A 528 -38.71 29.94 4.54
C LYS A 528 -37.44 29.12 4.85
N ALA A 529 -36.83 28.49 3.86
CA ALA A 529 -35.59 27.75 4.05
C ALA A 529 -34.51 28.67 4.65
N LYS A 530 -33.63 28.11 5.49
CA LYS A 530 -32.47 28.82 6.04
C LYS A 530 -31.64 29.45 4.92
N GLN A 531 -31.44 28.70 3.85
CA GLN A 531 -30.84 29.16 2.60
C GLN A 531 -31.39 28.32 1.45
N LEU A 532 -31.71 28.97 0.32
CA LEU A 532 -32.22 28.32 -0.87
C LEU A 532 -31.29 28.61 -2.05
N PHE A 533 -30.78 27.54 -2.66
CA PHE A 533 -30.07 27.59 -3.93
C PHE A 533 -30.98 27.01 -5.02
N VAL A 534 -31.17 27.75 -6.11
CA VAL A 534 -31.92 27.29 -7.28
C VAL A 534 -31.00 27.35 -8.48
N LEU A 535 -30.72 26.19 -9.07
CA LEU A 535 -29.93 26.04 -10.28
C LEU A 535 -30.88 25.69 -11.42
N THR A 536 -30.74 26.34 -12.57
CA THR A 536 -31.54 26.00 -13.75
C THR A 536 -30.82 26.45 -15.01
N HIS A 537 -31.05 25.72 -16.10
CA HIS A 537 -30.67 26.14 -17.44
C HIS A 537 -31.83 26.81 -18.19
N ASN A 538 -33.05 26.78 -17.63
CA ASN A 538 -34.25 27.34 -18.25
C ASN A 538 -34.42 28.83 -17.91
N PHE A 539 -34.23 29.69 -18.90
CA PHE A 539 -34.29 31.15 -18.69
C PHE A 539 -35.68 31.66 -18.27
N THR A 540 -36.76 31.03 -18.73
CA THR A 540 -38.12 31.40 -18.33
C THR A 540 -38.37 31.10 -16.85
N PHE A 541 -37.91 29.95 -16.37
CA PHE A 541 -37.98 29.60 -14.94
C PHE A 541 -37.08 30.50 -14.09
N PHE A 542 -35.86 30.77 -14.56
CA PHE A 542 -34.97 31.76 -13.95
C PHE A 542 -35.66 33.11 -13.77
N LYS A 543 -36.36 33.63 -14.78
CA LYS A 543 -37.10 34.91 -14.66
C LYS A 543 -38.16 34.86 -13.56
N LEU A 544 -38.94 33.78 -13.43
CA LEU A 544 -39.93 33.66 -12.36
C LEU A 544 -39.30 33.69 -10.98
N VAL A 545 -38.20 32.94 -10.80
CA VAL A 545 -37.46 32.88 -9.54
C VAL A 545 -36.79 34.22 -9.25
N ARG A 546 -36.14 34.83 -10.24
CA ARG A 546 -35.55 36.16 -10.16
C ARG A 546 -36.57 37.21 -9.76
N ASP A 547 -37.74 37.26 -10.40
CA ASP A 547 -38.75 38.26 -10.09
C ASP A 547 -39.31 38.09 -8.67
N TRP A 548 -39.46 36.85 -8.20
CA TRP A 548 -39.78 36.58 -6.81
C TRP A 548 -38.70 37.10 -5.85
N ILE A 549 -37.45 36.76 -6.11
CA ILE A 549 -36.32 37.12 -5.26
C ILE A 549 -36.06 38.63 -5.27
N SER A 550 -36.04 39.27 -6.44
CA SER A 550 -35.83 40.72 -6.59
C SER A 550 -36.90 41.54 -5.86
N ARG A 551 -38.16 41.08 -5.86
CA ARG A 551 -39.23 41.73 -5.06
C ARG A 551 -38.96 41.61 -3.56
N LYS A 552 -38.37 40.50 -3.10
CA LYS A 552 -37.98 40.31 -1.71
C LYS A 552 -36.85 41.27 -1.31
N ASN A 553 -35.79 41.36 -2.13
CA ASN A 553 -34.69 42.32 -1.92
C ASN A 553 -35.20 43.77 -1.83
N LYS A 554 -36.10 44.18 -2.74
CA LYS A 554 -36.71 45.52 -2.72
C LYS A 554 -37.54 45.75 -1.45
N ARG A 555 -38.32 44.77 -1.01
CA ARG A 555 -39.16 44.88 0.20
C ARG A 555 -38.34 44.99 1.47
N ASP A 556 -37.27 44.21 1.57
CA ASP A 556 -36.46 44.11 2.79
C ASP A 556 -35.29 45.13 2.81
N ASN A 557 -35.15 45.93 1.74
CA ASN A 557 -34.08 46.92 1.53
C ASN A 557 -32.67 46.36 1.79
N GLN A 558 -32.46 45.10 1.43
CA GLN A 558 -31.23 44.35 1.62
C GLN A 558 -31.02 43.42 0.43
N ASN A 559 -29.76 43.22 0.02
CA ASN A 559 -29.38 42.20 -0.96
C ASN A 559 -29.31 40.82 -0.28
N ILE A 560 -30.46 40.34 0.20
CA ILE A 560 -30.58 39.01 0.85
C ILE A 560 -30.45 37.84 -0.13
N ALA A 561 -30.37 38.12 -1.43
CA ALA A 561 -30.21 37.11 -2.48
C ALA A 561 -29.48 37.66 -3.70
N ASN A 562 -28.65 36.80 -4.30
CA ASN A 562 -27.74 37.12 -5.40
C ASN A 562 -28.04 36.23 -6.62
N PHE A 563 -27.71 36.73 -7.81
CA PHE A 563 -27.88 36.02 -9.07
C PHE A 563 -26.51 35.75 -9.71
N TYR A 564 -26.36 34.57 -10.28
CA TYR A 564 -25.10 34.10 -10.81
C TYR A 564 -25.30 33.41 -12.15
N VAL A 565 -24.24 33.35 -12.95
CA VAL A 565 -24.20 32.62 -14.21
C VAL A 565 -22.98 31.71 -14.24
N VAL A 566 -23.16 30.50 -14.75
CA VAL A 566 -22.05 29.56 -15.02
C VAL A 566 -21.62 29.75 -16.47
N LYS A 567 -20.39 30.25 -16.68
CA LYS A 567 -19.80 30.43 -18.01
C LYS A 567 -18.84 29.29 -18.29
N ALA A 568 -19.23 28.40 -19.21
CA ALA A 568 -18.36 27.34 -19.68
C ALA A 568 -17.57 27.82 -20.92
N ASN A 569 -16.26 27.56 -20.95
CA ASN A 569 -15.48 27.75 -22.17
C ASN A 569 -15.60 26.52 -23.08
N ASN A 570 -15.08 26.62 -24.30
CA ASN A 570 -15.01 25.52 -25.27
C ASN A 570 -13.58 24.93 -25.36
N GLU A 571 -12.73 25.18 -24.37
CA GLU A 571 -11.38 24.64 -24.33
C GLU A 571 -11.40 23.14 -24.00
N VAL A 572 -10.29 22.45 -24.23
CA VAL A 572 -10.11 21.04 -23.87
C VAL A 572 -8.89 20.91 -22.96
N PRO A 573 -9.06 20.53 -21.67
CA PRO A 573 -10.32 20.18 -21.03
C PRO A 573 -11.24 21.38 -20.84
N ARG A 574 -12.56 21.12 -20.90
CA ARG A 574 -13.58 22.15 -20.73
C ARG A 574 -13.51 22.72 -19.33
N THR A 575 -13.37 24.03 -19.21
CA THR A 575 -13.42 24.72 -17.91
C THR A 575 -14.71 25.53 -17.79
N SER A 576 -15.12 25.80 -16.56
CA SER A 576 -16.29 26.63 -16.28
C SER A 576 -16.00 27.56 -15.10
N THR A 577 -16.53 28.76 -15.17
CA THR A 577 -16.43 29.78 -14.12
C THR A 577 -17.81 30.13 -13.62
N TYR A 578 -17.92 30.42 -12.32
CA TYR A 578 -19.13 30.90 -11.68
C TYR A 578 -18.93 32.37 -11.34
N THR A 579 -19.75 33.24 -11.92
CA THR A 579 -19.63 34.70 -11.80
C THR A 579 -20.98 35.33 -11.53
N ASP A 580 -20.99 36.55 -10.99
CA ASP A 580 -22.22 37.33 -10.84
C ASP A 580 -22.96 37.46 -12.18
N ALA A 581 -24.29 37.38 -12.13
CA ALA A 581 -25.12 37.57 -13.31
C ALA A 581 -25.01 39.02 -13.77
N GLU A 582 -24.83 39.21 -15.07
CA GLU A 582 -24.75 40.54 -15.69
C GLU A 582 -26.05 41.32 -15.47
N SER A 583 -25.95 42.64 -15.33
CA SER A 583 -27.10 43.51 -15.07
C SER A 583 -28.21 43.36 -16.10
N ALA A 584 -27.87 43.01 -17.34
CA ALA A 584 -28.84 42.73 -18.40
C ALA A 584 -29.80 41.57 -18.07
N LEU A 585 -29.33 40.55 -17.34
CA LEU A 585 -30.13 39.39 -16.93
C LEU A 585 -30.96 39.68 -15.68
N THR A 586 -30.53 40.62 -14.84
CA THR A 586 -31.18 40.91 -13.56
C THR A 586 -32.16 42.08 -13.62
N LEU A 587 -31.91 43.09 -14.46
CA LEU A 587 -32.71 44.33 -14.53
C LEU A 587 -33.88 44.25 -15.51
N TYR A 588 -33.74 43.51 -16.61
CA TYR A 588 -34.73 43.54 -17.71
C TYR A 588 -35.58 42.26 -17.77
N ASN A 589 -36.90 42.44 -17.92
CA ASN A 589 -37.86 41.32 -17.98
C ASN A 589 -38.11 40.82 -19.41
N SER A 590 -37.87 41.66 -20.40
CA SER A 590 -37.96 41.28 -21.81
C SER A 590 -36.82 41.88 -22.61
N GLU A 591 -36.57 41.29 -23.77
CA GLU A 591 -35.62 41.82 -24.73
C GLU A 591 -35.97 43.25 -25.15
N TYR A 592 -37.26 43.59 -25.27
CA TYR A 592 -37.71 44.95 -25.58
C TYR A 592 -37.21 45.99 -24.57
N HIS A 593 -37.31 45.71 -23.26
CA HIS A 593 -36.82 46.63 -22.22
C HIS A 593 -35.29 46.79 -22.28
N TYR A 594 -34.58 45.69 -22.52
CA TYR A 594 -33.13 45.73 -22.69
C TYR A 594 -32.73 46.57 -23.90
N ILE A 595 -33.37 46.36 -25.07
CA ILE A 595 -33.11 47.11 -26.29
C ILE A 595 -33.41 48.60 -26.09
N PHE A 596 -34.55 48.94 -25.50
CA PHE A 596 -34.91 50.33 -25.19
C PHE A 596 -33.85 50.96 -24.30
N SER A 597 -33.51 50.33 -23.17
CA SER A 597 -32.52 50.87 -22.23
C SER A 597 -31.13 51.00 -22.87
N ARG A 598 -30.68 49.99 -23.64
CA ARG A 598 -29.39 50.03 -24.31
C ARG A 598 -29.34 51.17 -25.31
N LEU A 599 -30.31 51.29 -26.21
CA LEU A 599 -30.37 52.41 -27.16
C LEU A 599 -30.48 53.77 -26.46
N TYR A 600 -31.26 53.85 -25.40
CA TYR A 600 -31.39 55.09 -24.62
C TYR A 600 -30.08 55.49 -23.95
N SER A 601 -29.30 54.53 -23.45
CA SER A 601 -27.97 54.78 -22.90
C SER A 601 -27.00 55.31 -23.96
N LEU A 602 -27.10 54.82 -25.21
CA LEU A 602 -26.27 55.26 -26.34
C LEU A 602 -26.69 56.66 -26.84
N LYS A 603 -27.99 56.98 -26.80
CA LYS A 603 -28.53 58.31 -27.17
C LYS A 603 -27.84 59.46 -26.42
N ASN A 604 -27.47 59.23 -25.16
CA ASN A 604 -26.93 60.25 -24.26
C ASN A 604 -25.39 60.30 -24.25
N GLN A 605 -24.70 59.47 -25.04
CA GLN A 605 -23.24 59.46 -25.12
C GLN A 605 -22.77 60.49 -26.17
N GLN A 606 -21.73 61.27 -25.84
CA GLN A 606 -21.17 62.28 -26.74
C GLN A 606 -20.44 61.66 -27.94
N THR A 607 -19.89 60.46 -27.77
CA THR A 607 -19.17 59.69 -28.77
C THR A 607 -19.46 58.21 -28.55
N LEU A 608 -19.80 57.49 -29.62
CA LEU A 608 -19.95 56.04 -29.61
C LEU A 608 -18.70 55.40 -30.23
N GLU A 609 -18.33 54.22 -29.74
CA GLU A 609 -17.34 53.38 -30.43
C GLU A 609 -17.95 52.80 -31.72
N THR A 610 -17.11 52.46 -32.69
CA THR A 610 -17.56 51.95 -34.01
C THR A 610 -18.50 50.74 -33.87
N ASP A 611 -18.20 49.81 -32.96
CA ASP A 611 -19.04 48.62 -32.72
C ASP A 611 -20.44 48.99 -32.17
N ASP A 612 -20.53 50.04 -31.36
CA ASP A 612 -21.80 50.51 -30.79
C ASP A 612 -22.69 51.16 -31.85
N HIS A 613 -22.11 51.76 -32.89
CA HIS A 613 -22.86 52.26 -34.04
C HIS A 613 -23.54 51.12 -34.83
N PHE A 614 -22.82 50.03 -35.09
CA PHE A 614 -23.38 48.84 -35.75
C PHE A 614 -24.46 48.16 -34.91
N LEU A 615 -24.22 48.06 -33.61
CA LEU A 615 -25.20 47.53 -32.67
C LEU A 615 -26.45 48.43 -32.64
N ALA A 616 -26.27 49.75 -32.58
CA ALA A 616 -27.37 50.71 -32.52
C ALA A 616 -28.28 50.62 -33.74
N ALA A 617 -27.75 50.48 -34.96
CA ALA A 617 -28.57 50.33 -36.16
C ALA A 617 -29.48 49.09 -36.10
N ASN A 618 -28.90 47.94 -35.73
CA ASN A 618 -29.64 46.68 -35.58
C ASN A 618 -30.70 46.74 -34.47
N LEU A 619 -30.32 47.27 -33.30
CA LEU A 619 -31.23 47.42 -32.17
C LEU A 619 -32.33 48.43 -32.49
N SER A 620 -32.05 49.51 -33.21
CA SER A 620 -33.02 50.55 -33.59
C SER A 620 -34.15 49.99 -34.45
N ARG A 621 -33.81 49.15 -35.44
CA ARG A 621 -34.81 48.41 -36.21
C ARG A 621 -35.67 47.53 -35.29
N LYS A 622 -35.02 46.72 -34.46
CA LYS A 622 -35.71 45.76 -33.60
C LYS A 622 -36.61 46.45 -32.57
N LEU A 623 -36.20 47.62 -32.07
CA LEU A 623 -37.00 48.48 -31.20
C LEU A 623 -38.27 48.95 -31.92
N LEU A 624 -38.12 49.55 -33.11
CA LEU A 624 -39.24 50.03 -33.91
C LEU A 624 -40.18 48.90 -34.33
N GLU A 625 -39.64 47.79 -34.81
CA GLU A 625 -40.46 46.64 -35.22
C GLU A 625 -41.29 46.11 -34.04
N SER A 626 -40.68 45.99 -32.86
CA SER A 626 -41.37 45.57 -31.65
C SER A 626 -42.44 46.56 -31.22
N PHE A 627 -42.09 47.85 -31.12
CA PHE A 627 -43.00 48.93 -30.71
C PHE A 627 -44.19 49.05 -31.68
N LEU A 628 -43.93 49.14 -32.99
CA LEU A 628 -44.96 49.26 -34.02
C LEU A 628 -45.83 48.01 -34.09
N SER A 629 -45.29 46.81 -33.86
CA SER A 629 -46.09 45.59 -33.80
C SER A 629 -47.09 45.60 -32.64
N PHE A 630 -46.77 46.23 -31.52
CA PHE A 630 -47.72 46.42 -30.41
C PHE A 630 -48.72 47.54 -30.70
N LYS A 631 -48.25 48.67 -31.24
CA LYS A 631 -49.10 49.84 -31.53
C LYS A 631 -50.07 49.61 -32.70
N PHE A 632 -49.63 48.90 -33.74
CA PHE A 632 -50.36 48.63 -34.99
C PHE A 632 -50.42 47.12 -35.31
N PRO A 633 -51.07 46.30 -34.46
CA PRO A 633 -50.97 44.84 -34.52
C PRO A 633 -51.55 44.21 -35.80
N LYS A 634 -52.38 44.95 -36.56
CA LYS A 634 -52.96 44.48 -37.83
C LYS A 634 -51.91 44.13 -38.88
N ASN A 635 -50.75 44.77 -38.84
CA ASN A 635 -49.66 44.57 -39.80
C ASN A 635 -48.48 43.78 -39.23
N ARG A 636 -48.66 43.11 -38.08
CA ARG A 636 -47.60 42.36 -37.40
C ARG A 636 -46.94 41.35 -38.35
N GLY A 637 -45.61 41.30 -38.33
CA GLY A 637 -44.81 40.43 -39.19
C GLY A 637 -44.48 41.02 -40.57
N ASN A 638 -44.97 42.22 -40.90
CA ASN A 638 -44.56 42.96 -42.09
C ASN A 638 -44.10 44.37 -41.69
N PHE A 639 -42.78 44.55 -41.55
CA PHE A 639 -42.20 45.81 -41.10
C PHE A 639 -42.51 46.99 -42.03
N ALA A 640 -42.51 46.79 -43.35
CA ALA A 640 -42.80 47.86 -44.31
C ALA A 640 -44.23 48.41 -44.13
N ASN A 641 -45.22 47.52 -43.94
CA ASN A 641 -46.60 47.92 -43.68
C ASN A 641 -46.77 48.57 -42.31
N LEU A 642 -46.08 48.06 -41.28
CA LEU A 642 -46.05 48.67 -39.95
C LEU A 642 -45.51 50.10 -40.02
N PHE A 643 -44.38 50.29 -40.71
CA PHE A 643 -43.74 51.59 -40.88
C PHE A 643 -44.63 52.57 -41.63
N ASN A 644 -45.18 52.19 -42.79
CA ASN A 644 -46.08 53.05 -43.57
C ASN A 644 -47.33 53.44 -42.78
N THR A 645 -47.88 52.52 -41.98
CA THR A 645 -49.02 52.80 -41.11
C THR A 645 -48.65 53.80 -40.02
N ALA A 646 -47.47 53.64 -39.41
CA ALA A 646 -46.96 54.56 -38.39
C ALA A 646 -46.73 55.97 -38.96
N VAL A 647 -46.13 56.08 -40.15
CA VAL A 647 -45.96 57.36 -40.85
C VAL A 647 -47.31 58.03 -41.11
N SER A 648 -48.29 57.27 -41.62
CA SER A 648 -49.65 57.79 -41.88
C SER A 648 -50.38 58.24 -40.61
N ALA A 649 -50.03 57.65 -39.46
CA ALA A 649 -50.59 57.98 -38.14
C ALA A 649 -49.82 59.09 -37.41
N SER A 650 -48.71 59.56 -37.98
CA SER A 650 -47.88 60.63 -37.40
C SER A 650 -48.53 62.00 -37.60
N GLN A 651 -48.23 62.95 -36.73
CA GLN A 651 -48.69 64.34 -36.81
C GLN A 651 -48.20 65.02 -38.08
N ASN A 652 -46.99 64.68 -38.53
CA ASN A 652 -46.42 65.13 -39.80
C ASN A 652 -45.97 63.94 -40.67
N PRO A 653 -46.85 63.40 -41.55
CA PRO A 653 -46.51 62.27 -42.41
C PRO A 653 -45.45 62.55 -43.48
N GLU A 654 -45.30 63.81 -43.90
CA GLU A 654 -44.36 64.27 -44.95
C GLU A 654 -42.98 64.65 -44.37
N ASP A 655 -42.71 64.27 -43.12
CA ASP A 655 -41.45 64.55 -42.43
C ASP A 655 -40.30 63.68 -42.97
N GLU A 656 -39.32 64.33 -43.59
CA GLU A 656 -38.12 63.70 -44.16
C GLU A 656 -37.33 62.88 -43.14
N GLY A 657 -37.41 63.22 -41.84
CA GLY A 657 -36.76 62.47 -40.75
C GLY A 657 -37.23 61.02 -40.67
N LYS A 658 -38.49 60.74 -41.02
CA LYS A 658 -39.05 59.38 -41.00
C LYS A 658 -38.48 58.53 -42.13
N GLU A 659 -38.31 59.09 -43.32
CA GLU A 659 -37.65 58.38 -44.43
C GLU A 659 -36.16 58.19 -44.16
N LYS A 660 -35.50 59.16 -43.51
CA LYS A 660 -34.13 59.01 -43.02
C LYS A 660 -33.99 57.85 -42.04
N ILE A 661 -34.86 57.76 -41.02
CA ILE A 661 -34.92 56.61 -40.10
C ILE A 661 -35.06 55.33 -40.91
N ARG A 662 -36.06 55.25 -41.80
CA ARG A 662 -36.36 54.06 -42.61
C ARG A 662 -35.15 53.61 -43.43
N LYS A 663 -34.48 54.54 -44.10
CA LYS A 663 -33.31 54.27 -44.94
C LYS A 663 -32.16 53.77 -44.09
N PHE A 664 -31.84 54.45 -43.00
CA PHE A 664 -30.78 54.06 -42.07
C PHE A 664 -30.99 52.65 -41.51
N ILE A 665 -32.15 52.35 -40.93
CA ILE A 665 -32.39 51.03 -40.33
C ILE A 665 -32.57 49.91 -41.36
N ASN A 666 -32.85 50.21 -42.63
CA ASN A 666 -32.87 49.18 -43.68
C ASN A 666 -31.45 48.91 -44.18
N GLU A 667 -30.66 49.95 -44.42
CA GLU A 667 -29.31 49.84 -44.96
C GLU A 667 -28.37 49.13 -43.98
N TYR A 668 -28.37 49.56 -42.71
CA TYR A 668 -27.38 49.14 -41.73
C TYR A 668 -27.80 47.92 -40.89
N SER A 669 -28.96 47.31 -41.18
CA SER A 669 -29.44 46.12 -40.47
C SER A 669 -29.77 44.93 -41.38
N HIS A 670 -29.75 45.12 -42.70
CA HIS A 670 -29.94 44.06 -43.68
C HIS A 670 -28.67 43.89 -44.48
N ASN A 671 -28.41 42.67 -44.93
CA ASN A 671 -27.20 42.33 -45.70
C ASN A 671 -27.53 42.24 -47.20
N ASP A 672 -28.48 43.06 -47.67
CA ASP A 672 -29.04 42.97 -49.02
C ASP A 672 -28.04 43.41 -50.11
N LEU A 673 -27.01 44.19 -49.76
CA LEU A 673 -25.90 44.60 -50.61
C LEU A 673 -24.58 44.53 -49.82
N ILE A 674 -23.53 43.95 -50.41
CA ILE A 674 -22.17 44.01 -49.84
C ILE A 674 -21.55 45.33 -50.31
N GLU A 675 -21.51 46.34 -49.45
CA GLU A 675 -20.82 47.60 -49.74
C GLU A 675 -19.29 47.40 -49.72
N THR A 676 -18.59 48.02 -50.67
CA THR A 676 -17.14 47.86 -50.88
C THR A 676 -16.35 49.15 -50.66
N ASN A 677 -16.99 50.20 -50.12
CA ASN A 677 -16.42 51.54 -49.98
C ASN A 677 -16.30 51.91 -48.48
N GLU A 678 -15.26 52.67 -48.11
CA GLU A 678 -15.00 53.08 -46.71
C GLU A 678 -16.02 54.12 -46.16
N ASP A 679 -16.74 54.83 -47.04
CA ASP A 679 -17.74 55.87 -46.72
C ASP A 679 -18.93 55.34 -45.88
N PHE A 680 -19.18 54.03 -45.91
CA PHE A 680 -20.24 53.37 -45.14
C PHE A 680 -20.08 53.57 -43.63
N VAL A 681 -18.84 53.45 -43.14
CA VAL A 681 -18.53 53.60 -41.72
C VAL A 681 -18.67 55.07 -41.31
N GLU A 682 -18.24 56.01 -42.15
CA GLU A 682 -18.39 57.44 -41.89
C GLU A 682 -19.87 57.85 -41.80
N ASN A 683 -20.71 57.35 -42.70
CA ASN A 683 -22.16 57.64 -42.69
C ASN A 683 -22.87 57.01 -41.48
N LEU A 684 -22.53 55.77 -41.13
CA LEU A 684 -23.06 55.10 -39.93
C LEU A 684 -22.69 55.86 -38.65
N ILE A 685 -21.44 56.32 -38.55
CA ILE A 685 -20.94 57.08 -37.41
C ILE A 685 -21.61 58.46 -37.33
N GLY A 686 -21.66 59.18 -38.45
CA GLY A 686 -22.20 60.54 -38.52
C GLY A 686 -23.69 60.63 -38.19
N GLU A 687 -24.48 59.59 -38.52
CA GLU A 687 -25.94 59.62 -38.40
C GLU A 687 -26.50 58.80 -37.23
N GLY A 688 -25.73 57.84 -36.68
CA GLY A 688 -26.25 56.86 -35.72
C GLY A 688 -26.88 57.45 -34.46
N VAL A 689 -26.22 58.42 -33.80
CA VAL A 689 -26.74 59.04 -32.56
C VAL A 689 -28.00 59.87 -32.84
N THR A 690 -28.01 60.58 -33.96
CA THR A 690 -29.15 61.40 -34.39
C THR A 690 -30.35 60.51 -34.69
N VAL A 691 -30.17 59.44 -35.45
CA VAL A 691 -31.26 58.50 -35.78
C VAL A 691 -31.84 57.83 -34.53
N ILE A 692 -31.03 57.45 -33.54
CA ILE A 692 -31.54 56.94 -32.26
C ILE A 692 -32.42 58.00 -31.58
N SER A 693 -32.00 59.26 -31.62
CA SER A 693 -32.75 60.37 -31.03
C SER A 693 -34.09 60.59 -31.74
N ASP A 694 -34.07 60.64 -33.06
CA ASP A 694 -35.26 60.78 -33.91
C ASP A 694 -36.24 59.62 -33.68
N ILE A 695 -35.74 58.38 -33.49
CA ILE A 695 -36.57 57.21 -33.17
C ILE A 695 -37.29 57.38 -31.83
N PHE A 696 -36.60 57.82 -30.78
CA PHE A 696 -37.24 58.02 -29.47
C PHE A 696 -38.24 59.17 -29.49
N GLU A 697 -37.93 60.27 -30.21
CA GLU A 697 -38.88 61.36 -30.43
C GLU A 697 -40.12 60.88 -31.18
N TRP A 698 -39.94 60.04 -32.20
CA TRP A 698 -41.04 59.49 -32.96
C TRP A 698 -41.87 58.47 -32.17
N ILE A 699 -41.24 57.65 -31.33
CA ILE A 699 -41.96 56.78 -30.36
C ILE A 699 -42.79 57.64 -29.40
N ASN A 700 -42.25 58.74 -28.89
CA ASN A 700 -42.96 59.68 -28.03
C ASN A 700 -44.11 60.39 -28.76
N GLU A 701 -43.94 60.75 -30.03
CA GLU A 701 -45.00 61.32 -30.87
C GLU A 701 -46.17 60.34 -31.06
N LEU A 702 -45.86 59.07 -31.35
CA LEU A 702 -46.86 58.03 -31.61
C LEU A 702 -47.55 57.52 -30.33
N ASP A 703 -46.84 57.52 -29.21
CA ASP A 703 -47.35 57.08 -27.90
C ASP A 703 -46.56 57.69 -26.72
N GLU A 704 -46.85 58.95 -26.39
CA GLU A 704 -46.20 59.68 -25.31
C GLU A 704 -46.31 58.94 -23.97
N LYS A 705 -47.48 58.37 -23.67
CA LYS A 705 -47.69 57.66 -22.41
C LYS A 705 -46.77 56.44 -22.29
N HIS A 706 -46.70 55.61 -23.34
CA HIS A 706 -45.78 54.46 -23.36
C HIS A 706 -44.33 54.91 -23.21
N TYR A 707 -43.92 55.99 -23.89
CA TYR A 707 -42.57 56.52 -23.79
C TYR A 707 -42.21 56.96 -22.36
N GLN A 708 -43.08 57.73 -21.69
CA GLN A 708 -42.85 58.18 -20.31
C GLN A 708 -42.75 57.02 -19.31
N GLU A 709 -43.64 56.02 -19.42
CA GLU A 709 -43.59 54.82 -18.56
C GLU A 709 -42.30 54.02 -18.80
N MET A 710 -41.85 53.91 -20.05
CA MET A 710 -40.57 53.28 -20.37
C MET A 710 -39.39 54.06 -19.81
N MET A 711 -39.45 55.39 -19.83
CA MET A 711 -38.44 56.28 -19.24
C MET A 711 -38.29 56.05 -17.74
N GLU A 712 -39.38 55.87 -16.99
CA GLU A 712 -39.33 55.54 -15.56
C GLU A 712 -38.73 54.15 -15.28
N VAL A 713 -38.84 53.21 -16.23
CA VAL A 713 -38.28 51.86 -16.10
C VAL A 713 -36.77 51.84 -16.37
N VAL A 714 -36.26 52.76 -17.20
CA VAL A 714 -34.84 52.79 -17.60
C VAL A 714 -34.00 53.89 -16.93
N ALA A 715 -34.63 54.80 -16.18
CA ALA A 715 -33.96 55.76 -15.29
C ALA A 715 -33.48 55.07 -14.00
#